data_AF-A0A2E0VVA8-F1
#
_entry.id   AF-A0A2E0VVA8-F1
#
_cell.length_a   1.000
_cell.length_b   1.000
_cell.length_c   1.000
_cell.angle_alpha   90.00
_cell.angle_beta   90.00
_cell.angle_gamma   90.00
#
_symmetry.space_group_name_H-M   'P 1'
#
loop_
_entity.id
_entity.type
_entity.pdbx_description
1 polymer ?
#
loop_
_entity_poly.entity_id
_entity_poly.type
_entity_poly.pdbx_seq_one_letter_code
_entity_poly.pdbx_strand_id
1 'polypeptide(L)'
;MPGKNQHPELKKYKFRELKLYSSTEWLADNKKKYRQVFDRWNTAYVYAELSFYNKFFDEEDWDVNVQLRCYAVKKNKRELCKLDFSRKVTKYDNVVYIREGWGNKKPGSFWKKGTYCWEAYIEDEKVATRYFYIEDSGSELEPVSLTYLELQGIRLYEGPYDDVIEEDRVYYKTFDESETRYVYAELLLKNLRKEPWQCELFIKFYNDARELKGQVVRLNSIDAESEYFTLTAGWGSNVKGSWREGRYTCEVVFMDRLLAVLPFEVYDEFEEGINPIYLPGADTNINFVPQDDPSETLEVVMKELDKLVGLAEVKRKVHEHAQYIQFLQLRKEKGFPEKERINLHSVFIGNPGTGKTTVAGMMGKLYRKMGLLSRGHVHVVDRSDLVGEYIGQTAPKVKAAIEKARGGVLLIDEAYSLARSKEDSKDFGREVIEILIREMSDGPGDMAVIATGYPKEMANFLDSNPGLKSRFKHSFEFADYLPQELSQIADIAAEKMGVKLSEAAKKRIDDIIVNAYRDRDRTFGNARFVFDLIEKAKVNLGLRVMATEDPKSLERAQLEEIELQDVENIDIKPLKALPHIPIDEALLEESMEELRRLIGLEKIKQQIEEHVQLVRYHRETGRDVLNRFYMHTALIGNPGTGKTTVARILTKIYKALGILERGHMVETDRHGLVAGFVGQTAIKTAEKIDEAMGGVLFIDEAYSLTMRSGGNDFGDEAIQTILKRMEDNRGHFFVFVAGYPDNMEAFLKANPGLSSRFDKILKFEDYNPEDLYRIAMQMFEEMGVVVAPEAQEHLDKYFKFLYRYRDKYFGNARTVRQLVAEAIKNQNLRLAALTPEERENITSNVLVLDDVAEFKMDSSGFIFNKRGIGFRRSDD
;
A
#
# COMPACT_ATOMS: atom_id res chain seq x y z
N MET A 1 -37.72 -59.73 0.20
CA MET A 1 -37.34 -58.58 1.05
C MET A 1 -36.16 -57.89 0.38
N PRO A 2 -36.33 -56.63 -0.02
CA PRO A 2 -35.62 -55.56 0.67
C PRO A 2 -36.46 -54.28 0.89
N GLY A 3 -36.28 -53.68 2.07
CA GLY A 3 -36.31 -52.23 2.36
C GLY A 3 -37.56 -51.41 2.04
N LYS A 4 -38.43 -51.21 3.03
CA LYS A 4 -39.32 -50.03 3.09
C LYS A 4 -38.47 -48.76 3.06
N ASN A 5 -38.58 -47.96 1.99
CA ASN A 5 -38.18 -46.55 2.02
C ASN A 5 -39.07 -45.82 3.03
N GLN A 6 -38.53 -45.53 4.21
CA GLN A 6 -39.09 -44.54 5.12
C GLN A 6 -38.93 -43.17 4.46
N HIS A 7 -40.03 -42.60 3.96
CA HIS A 7 -40.09 -41.17 3.71
C HIS A 7 -39.83 -40.43 5.02
N PRO A 8 -38.96 -39.39 5.07
CA PRO A 8 -38.80 -38.59 6.27
C PRO A 8 -40.15 -37.96 6.63
N GLU A 9 -40.63 -38.21 7.85
CA GLU A 9 -41.87 -37.63 8.35
C GLU A 9 -41.85 -36.11 8.17
N LEU A 10 -42.80 -35.59 7.40
CA LEU A 10 -42.97 -34.16 7.18
C LEU A 10 -43.32 -33.49 8.52
N LYS A 11 -42.33 -32.84 9.15
CA LYS A 11 -42.54 -32.03 10.36
C LYS A 11 -43.64 -30.99 10.12
N LYS A 12 -44.68 -31.01 10.96
CA LYS A 12 -45.87 -30.13 10.89
C LYS A 12 -45.59 -28.64 11.13
N TYR A 13 -44.39 -28.31 11.60
CA TYR A 13 -43.98 -26.94 11.90
C TYR A 13 -42.60 -26.59 11.30
N LYS A 14 -42.30 -25.29 11.26
CA LYS A 14 -40.95 -24.75 11.04
C LYS A 14 -40.67 -23.68 12.11
N PHE A 15 -39.66 -23.89 12.94
CA PHE A 15 -39.23 -22.91 13.94
C PHE A 15 -38.99 -21.53 13.28
N ARG A 16 -39.47 -20.47 13.94
CA ARG A 16 -39.29 -19.09 13.48
C ARG A 16 -38.32 -18.33 14.39
N GLU A 17 -38.67 -18.16 15.65
CA GLU A 17 -37.83 -17.43 16.61
C GLU A 17 -38.21 -17.70 18.07
N LEU A 18 -37.25 -17.47 18.96
CA LEU A 18 -37.44 -17.40 20.41
C LEU A 18 -36.96 -16.02 20.90
N LYS A 19 -37.86 -15.20 21.44
CA LYS A 19 -37.56 -13.84 21.90
C LYS A 19 -37.91 -13.68 23.37
N LEU A 20 -37.24 -12.74 24.04
CA LEU A 20 -37.40 -12.50 25.47
C LEU A 20 -37.85 -11.07 25.73
N TYR A 21 -38.74 -10.87 26.69
CA TYR A 21 -39.23 -9.55 27.12
C TYR A 21 -39.62 -9.59 28.60
N SER A 22 -39.71 -8.43 29.27
CA SER A 22 -40.12 -8.37 30.69
C SER A 22 -41.39 -7.57 30.94
N SER A 23 -41.85 -6.78 29.98
CA SER A 23 -43.04 -5.95 30.12
C SER A 23 -44.24 -6.55 29.39
N THR A 24 -45.36 -6.66 30.08
CA THR A 24 -46.67 -7.00 29.51
C THR A 24 -47.52 -5.78 29.18
N GLU A 25 -46.93 -4.58 29.23
CA GLU A 25 -47.55 -3.33 28.85
C GLU A 25 -48.25 -3.45 27.48
N TRP A 26 -49.40 -2.79 27.38
CA TRP A 26 -50.18 -2.76 26.14
C TRP A 26 -49.60 -1.69 25.21
N LEU A 27 -48.86 -2.14 24.19
CA LEU A 27 -48.30 -1.29 23.15
C LEU A 27 -49.10 -1.44 21.85
N ALA A 28 -49.06 -0.42 21.00
CA ALA A 28 -49.66 -0.46 19.67
C ALA A 28 -49.20 -1.71 18.88
N ASP A 29 -50.10 -2.26 18.07
CA ASP A 29 -49.92 -3.51 17.31
C ASP A 29 -49.54 -4.73 18.18
N ASN A 30 -49.85 -4.69 19.48
CA ASN A 30 -49.45 -5.72 20.46
C ASN A 30 -47.92 -5.96 20.49
N LYS A 31 -47.13 -4.93 20.14
CA LYS A 31 -45.66 -5.00 20.17
C LYS A 31 -45.16 -5.28 21.59
N LYS A 32 -44.01 -5.94 21.69
CA LYS A 32 -43.29 -6.18 22.95
C LYS A 32 -41.91 -5.56 22.90
N LYS A 33 -41.41 -5.16 24.07
CA LYS A 33 -40.05 -4.63 24.26
C LYS A 33 -39.10 -5.81 24.45
N TYR A 34 -38.64 -6.38 23.34
CA TYR A 34 -37.73 -7.53 23.37
C TYR A 34 -36.30 -7.08 23.70
N ARG A 35 -35.65 -7.77 24.65
CA ARG A 35 -34.28 -7.49 25.09
C ARG A 35 -33.65 -8.71 25.75
N GLN A 36 -32.32 -8.71 25.87
CA GLN A 36 -31.54 -9.77 26.52
C GLN A 36 -30.95 -9.31 27.86
N VAL A 37 -30.78 -8.02 28.09
CA VAL A 37 -30.25 -7.51 29.37
C VAL A 37 -31.37 -6.82 30.14
N PHE A 38 -31.49 -7.20 31.41
CA PHE A 38 -32.53 -6.75 32.31
C PHE A 38 -31.91 -6.27 33.62
N ASP A 39 -32.37 -5.13 34.14
CA ASP A 39 -32.04 -4.73 35.51
C ASP A 39 -32.92 -5.50 36.51
N ARG A 40 -32.29 -6.01 37.58
CA ARG A 40 -32.90 -6.77 38.65
C ARG A 40 -34.08 -6.02 39.27
N TRP A 41 -33.90 -4.75 39.62
CA TRP A 41 -34.87 -3.98 40.40
C TRP A 41 -36.10 -3.59 39.58
N ASN A 42 -35.99 -3.62 38.26
CA ASN A 42 -37.12 -3.39 37.35
C ASN A 42 -37.72 -4.67 36.74
N THR A 43 -37.20 -5.84 37.10
CA THR A 43 -37.63 -7.11 36.50
C THR A 43 -38.42 -7.96 37.47
N ALA A 44 -39.74 -8.02 37.25
CA ALA A 44 -40.65 -8.93 37.92
C ALA A 44 -40.64 -10.32 37.26
N TYR A 45 -40.90 -10.34 35.95
CA TYR A 45 -40.97 -11.54 35.13
C TYR A 45 -40.10 -11.40 33.89
N VAL A 46 -39.54 -12.52 33.44
CA VAL A 46 -38.93 -12.64 32.12
C VAL A 46 -39.77 -13.64 31.33
N TYR A 47 -40.31 -13.18 30.21
CA TYR A 47 -41.16 -13.94 29.32
C TYR A 47 -40.38 -14.44 28.12
N ALA A 48 -40.67 -15.66 27.71
CA ALA A 48 -40.25 -16.26 26.46
C ALA A 48 -41.43 -16.29 25.48
N GLU A 49 -41.23 -15.70 24.31
CA GLU A 49 -42.12 -15.84 23.16
C GLU A 49 -41.46 -16.79 22.15
N LEU A 50 -42.01 -18.00 22.04
CA LEU A 50 -41.70 -18.93 20.97
C LEU A 50 -42.67 -18.68 19.82
N SER A 51 -42.15 -18.60 18.60
CA SER A 51 -42.98 -18.67 17.40
C SER A 51 -42.45 -19.67 16.37
N PHE A 52 -43.38 -20.24 15.62
CA PHE A 52 -43.11 -21.16 14.52
C PHE A 52 -44.21 -21.04 13.46
N TYR A 53 -43.83 -21.34 12.23
CA TYR A 53 -44.76 -21.44 11.11
C TYR A 53 -45.51 -22.77 11.16
N ASN A 54 -46.82 -22.71 10.97
CA ASN A 54 -47.67 -23.88 10.75
C ASN A 54 -47.51 -24.31 9.29
N LYS A 55 -46.96 -25.50 9.04
CA LYS A 55 -46.83 -26.00 7.66
C LYS A 55 -48.13 -26.54 7.08
N PHE A 56 -49.13 -26.76 7.92
CA PHE A 56 -50.45 -27.26 7.56
C PHE A 56 -51.46 -26.10 7.54
N PHE A 57 -50.98 -24.88 7.33
CA PHE A 57 -51.80 -23.70 7.12
C PHE A 57 -52.70 -23.91 5.90
N ASP A 58 -53.98 -23.56 6.02
CA ASP A 58 -55.08 -23.84 5.10
C ASP A 58 -55.41 -25.34 4.87
N GLU A 59 -54.71 -26.27 5.51
CA GLU A 59 -54.92 -27.71 5.34
C GLU A 59 -55.79 -28.33 6.46
N GLU A 60 -55.24 -28.48 7.67
CA GLU A 60 -55.93 -29.12 8.80
C GLU A 60 -55.51 -28.55 10.17
N ASP A 61 -56.41 -28.71 11.15
CA ASP A 61 -56.12 -28.44 12.55
C ASP A 61 -55.27 -29.58 13.14
N TRP A 62 -54.32 -29.25 14.02
CA TRP A 62 -53.52 -30.25 14.72
C TRP A 62 -53.12 -29.77 16.12
N ASP A 63 -52.83 -30.69 17.03
CA ASP A 63 -52.34 -30.35 18.38
C ASP A 63 -50.82 -30.43 18.43
N VAL A 64 -50.21 -29.48 19.15
CA VAL A 64 -48.76 -29.42 19.37
C VAL A 64 -48.44 -29.39 20.86
N ASN A 65 -47.49 -30.21 21.27
CA ASN A 65 -46.92 -30.18 22.61
C ASN A 65 -45.65 -29.33 22.61
N VAL A 66 -45.64 -28.33 23.47
CA VAL A 66 -44.52 -27.40 23.60
C VAL A 66 -44.11 -27.30 25.06
N GLN A 67 -42.81 -27.20 25.26
CA GLN A 67 -42.22 -27.08 26.56
C GLN A 67 -41.19 -25.95 26.56
N LEU A 68 -41.33 -25.03 27.52
CA LEU A 68 -40.39 -23.94 27.77
C LEU A 68 -39.70 -24.18 29.10
N ARG A 69 -38.37 -24.22 29.07
CA ARG A 69 -37.55 -24.45 30.27
C ARG A 69 -36.62 -23.27 30.50
N CYS A 70 -36.58 -22.76 31.72
CA CYS A 70 -35.66 -21.69 32.09
C CYS A 70 -34.56 -22.22 33.01
N TYR A 71 -33.31 -21.81 32.74
CA TYR A 71 -32.14 -22.22 33.49
C TYR A 71 -31.36 -21.02 34.03
N ALA A 72 -30.81 -21.17 35.23
CA ALA A 72 -29.69 -20.35 35.70
C ALA A 72 -28.38 -21.00 35.25
N VAL A 73 -27.49 -20.20 34.66
CA VAL A 73 -26.22 -20.66 34.07
C VAL A 73 -25.08 -20.25 35.00
N LYS A 74 -24.42 -21.24 35.60
CA LYS A 74 -23.14 -21.09 36.33
C LYS A 74 -22.15 -22.11 35.76
N LYS A 75 -21.42 -22.86 36.60
CA LYS A 75 -20.61 -24.01 36.15
C LYS A 75 -21.46 -25.12 35.52
N ASN A 76 -22.66 -25.36 36.07
CA ASN A 76 -23.69 -26.25 35.53
C ASN A 76 -24.99 -25.48 35.32
N LYS A 77 -25.86 -25.95 34.41
CA LYS A 77 -27.22 -25.42 34.24
C LYS A 77 -28.12 -25.91 35.39
N ARG A 78 -28.73 -24.98 36.13
CA ARG A 78 -29.75 -25.28 37.15
C ARG A 78 -31.12 -24.90 36.63
N GLU A 79 -32.04 -25.85 36.52
CA GLU A 79 -33.42 -25.57 36.11
C GLU A 79 -34.14 -24.69 37.13
N LEU A 80 -34.77 -23.62 36.66
CA LEU A 80 -35.57 -22.69 37.46
C LEU A 80 -37.06 -22.99 37.31
N CYS A 81 -37.48 -23.31 36.08
CA CYS A 81 -38.83 -23.72 35.78
C CYS A 81 -38.88 -24.57 34.50
N LYS A 82 -39.96 -25.35 34.42
CA LYS A 82 -40.36 -26.12 33.25
C LYS A 82 -41.87 -25.92 33.09
N LEU A 83 -42.27 -25.42 31.93
CA LEU A 83 -43.64 -25.09 31.58
C LEU A 83 -44.05 -25.96 30.40
N ASP A 84 -45.00 -26.85 30.62
CA ASP A 84 -45.53 -27.78 29.62
C ASP A 84 -46.94 -27.35 29.24
N PHE A 85 -47.23 -27.31 27.94
CA PHE A 85 -48.57 -27.00 27.46
C PHE A 85 -48.83 -27.65 26.10
N SER A 86 -50.07 -28.12 25.94
CA SER A 86 -50.59 -28.62 24.68
C SER A 86 -51.46 -27.53 24.05
N ARG A 87 -51.24 -27.24 22.79
CA ARG A 87 -51.94 -26.19 22.06
C ARG A 87 -52.56 -26.74 20.78
N LYS A 88 -53.84 -26.45 20.57
CA LYS A 88 -54.46 -26.64 19.28
C LYS A 88 -53.99 -25.55 18.30
N VAL A 89 -53.38 -25.96 17.21
CA VAL A 89 -52.98 -25.14 16.06
C VAL A 89 -54.09 -25.23 15.02
N THR A 90 -54.73 -24.11 14.71
CA THR A 90 -55.78 -24.10 13.70
C THR A 90 -55.17 -23.98 12.30
N LYS A 91 -55.87 -24.51 11.29
CA LYS A 91 -55.45 -24.32 9.90
C LYS A 91 -55.40 -22.85 9.46
N TYR A 92 -56.03 -21.94 10.20
CA TYR A 92 -56.04 -20.51 9.88
C TYR A 92 -54.89 -19.72 10.54
N ASP A 93 -54.11 -20.37 11.41
CA ASP A 93 -52.95 -19.76 12.04
C ASP A 93 -51.68 -20.05 11.23
N ASN A 94 -51.23 -19.11 10.40
CA ASN A 94 -49.96 -19.24 9.68
C ASN A 94 -48.76 -19.26 10.65
N VAL A 95 -48.80 -18.40 11.67
CA VAL A 95 -47.76 -18.32 12.70
C VAL A 95 -48.38 -18.54 14.07
N VAL A 96 -47.85 -19.50 14.80
CA VAL A 96 -48.26 -19.80 16.17
C VAL A 96 -47.32 -19.11 17.15
N TYR A 97 -47.88 -18.45 18.18
CA TYR A 97 -47.14 -17.70 19.19
C TYR A 97 -47.42 -18.20 20.59
N ILE A 98 -46.42 -18.75 21.25
CA ILE A 98 -46.51 -19.27 22.61
C ILE A 98 -45.73 -18.32 23.52
N ARG A 99 -46.39 -17.81 24.56
CA ARG A 99 -45.88 -16.72 25.39
C ARG A 99 -46.04 -17.07 26.85
N GLU A 100 -44.94 -17.38 27.51
CA GLU A 100 -44.95 -17.74 28.92
C GLU A 100 -43.86 -17.01 29.68
N GLY A 101 -44.10 -16.71 30.95
CA GLY A 101 -43.15 -15.97 31.77
C GLY A 101 -42.94 -16.57 33.14
N TRP A 102 -41.73 -16.36 33.65
CA TRP A 102 -41.34 -16.82 34.97
C TRP A 102 -40.78 -15.67 35.79
N GLY A 103 -41.08 -15.68 37.08
CA GLY A 103 -40.68 -14.61 38.00
C GLY A 103 -41.66 -14.44 39.16
N ASN A 104 -41.67 -13.24 39.73
CA ASN A 104 -42.49 -12.92 40.89
C ASN A 104 -43.10 -11.53 40.72
N LYS A 105 -44.29 -11.31 41.32
CA LYS A 105 -45.03 -10.05 41.25
C LYS A 105 -44.22 -8.85 41.70
N LYS A 106 -43.38 -9.01 42.74
CA LYS A 106 -42.50 -7.95 43.22
C LYS A 106 -41.17 -7.96 42.44
N PRO A 107 -40.81 -6.90 41.70
CA PRO A 107 -39.50 -6.76 41.06
C PRO A 107 -38.31 -6.96 42.03
N GLY A 108 -37.16 -7.40 41.53
CA GLY A 108 -35.92 -7.59 42.31
C GLY A 108 -35.91 -8.75 43.31
N SER A 109 -37.06 -9.40 43.53
CA SER A 109 -37.22 -10.46 44.52
C SER A 109 -36.66 -11.80 44.04
N PHE A 110 -37.05 -12.24 42.84
CA PHE A 110 -36.69 -13.56 42.29
C PHE A 110 -35.37 -13.53 41.52
N TRP A 111 -35.31 -12.73 40.46
CA TRP A 111 -34.13 -12.63 39.58
C TRP A 111 -32.95 -11.98 40.32
N LYS A 112 -31.78 -12.64 40.29
CA LYS A 112 -30.52 -12.14 40.86
C LYS A 112 -29.50 -11.94 39.75
N LYS A 113 -28.47 -11.10 39.98
CA LYS A 113 -27.38 -10.89 39.02
C LYS A 113 -26.85 -12.23 38.51
N GLY A 114 -26.75 -12.39 37.20
CA GLY A 114 -26.22 -13.60 36.58
C GLY A 114 -26.74 -13.86 35.17
N THR A 115 -26.24 -14.96 34.59
CA THR A 115 -26.60 -15.42 33.26
C THR A 115 -27.67 -16.50 33.35
N TYR A 116 -28.64 -16.42 32.45
CA TYR A 116 -29.79 -17.32 32.36
C TYR A 116 -30.05 -17.70 30.92
N CYS A 117 -30.82 -18.76 30.68
CA CYS A 117 -31.33 -19.04 29.34
C CYS A 117 -32.72 -19.68 29.37
N TRP A 118 -33.48 -19.39 28.33
CA TRP A 118 -34.69 -20.12 27.97
C TRP A 118 -34.38 -21.13 26.87
N GLU A 119 -34.88 -22.34 27.04
CA GLU A 119 -34.88 -23.39 26.02
C GLU A 119 -36.31 -23.70 25.61
N ALA A 120 -36.54 -23.83 24.30
CA ALA A 120 -37.84 -24.18 23.74
C ALA A 120 -37.77 -25.56 23.09
N TYR A 121 -38.76 -26.38 23.39
CA TYR A 121 -38.94 -27.73 22.87
C TYR A 121 -40.31 -27.83 22.20
N ILE A 122 -40.38 -28.45 21.03
CA ILE A 122 -41.62 -28.75 20.30
C ILE A 122 -41.60 -30.25 20.01
N GLU A 123 -42.64 -30.99 20.42
CA GLU A 123 -42.71 -32.46 20.34
C GLU A 123 -41.44 -33.14 20.90
N ASP A 124 -41.05 -32.74 22.12
CA ASP A 124 -39.84 -33.18 22.84
C ASP A 124 -38.49 -32.89 22.15
N GLU A 125 -38.49 -32.23 20.99
CA GLU A 125 -37.29 -31.80 20.29
C GLU A 125 -36.90 -30.37 20.66
N LYS A 126 -35.66 -30.15 21.10
CA LYS A 126 -35.15 -28.79 21.39
C LYS A 126 -34.99 -28.00 20.10
N VAL A 127 -35.76 -26.93 19.96
CA VAL A 127 -35.74 -26.07 18.75
C VAL A 127 -34.92 -24.79 18.93
N ALA A 128 -34.75 -24.29 20.16
CA ALA A 128 -34.00 -23.06 20.40
C ALA A 128 -33.47 -22.93 21.83
N THR A 129 -32.39 -22.15 21.98
CA THR A 129 -31.89 -21.65 23.26
C THR A 129 -31.64 -20.15 23.12
N ARG A 130 -32.14 -19.35 24.06
CA ARG A 130 -31.89 -17.90 24.12
C ARG A 130 -31.35 -17.52 25.49
N TYR A 131 -30.16 -16.93 25.51
CA TYR A 131 -29.54 -16.41 26.72
C TYR A 131 -30.07 -15.01 27.07
N PHE A 132 -30.08 -14.70 28.36
CA PHE A 132 -30.34 -13.37 28.88
C PHE A 132 -29.56 -13.14 30.19
N TYR A 133 -29.43 -11.87 30.54
CA TYR A 133 -28.59 -11.41 31.62
C TYR A 133 -29.42 -10.55 32.56
N ILE A 134 -29.36 -10.89 33.84
CA ILE A 134 -29.87 -10.02 34.89
C ILE A 134 -28.68 -9.28 35.45
N GLU A 135 -28.69 -7.96 35.37
CA GLU A 135 -27.73 -7.08 36.01
C GLU A 135 -28.34 -6.46 37.27
N ASP A 136 -27.50 -5.94 38.16
CA ASP A 136 -27.97 -5.39 39.45
C ASP A 136 -27.48 -3.95 39.63
N SER A 137 -28.37 -2.97 39.46
CA SER A 137 -28.05 -1.55 39.63
C SER A 137 -27.65 -1.20 41.07
N GLY A 138 -28.04 -2.02 42.05
CA GLY A 138 -27.82 -1.80 43.48
C GLY A 138 -28.92 -0.98 44.18
N SER A 139 -29.85 -0.36 43.46
CA SER A 139 -30.94 0.45 44.04
C SER A 139 -32.19 0.46 43.16
N GLU A 140 -33.36 0.48 43.80
CA GLU A 140 -34.69 0.63 43.15
C GLU A 140 -35.03 2.11 42.85
N LEU A 141 -34.35 3.07 43.49
CA LEU A 141 -34.75 4.49 43.49
C LEU A 141 -34.11 5.31 42.37
N GLU A 142 -33.00 4.86 41.78
CA GLU A 142 -32.27 5.63 40.78
C GLU A 142 -32.64 5.20 39.35
N PRO A 143 -32.68 6.14 38.38
CA PRO A 143 -32.79 5.82 36.97
C PRO A 143 -31.73 4.81 36.54
N VAL A 144 -32.17 3.70 35.94
CA VAL A 144 -31.30 2.60 35.48
C VAL A 144 -30.08 3.11 34.72
N SER A 145 -30.27 3.97 33.73
CA SER A 145 -29.17 4.53 32.92
C SER A 145 -28.07 5.14 33.80
N LEU A 146 -28.43 6.01 34.75
CA LEU A 146 -27.51 6.72 35.64
C LEU A 146 -26.75 5.80 36.61
N THR A 147 -27.17 4.55 36.78
CA THR A 147 -26.48 3.58 37.65
C THR A 147 -25.44 2.73 36.92
N TYR A 148 -25.51 2.68 35.58
CA TYR A 148 -24.67 1.83 34.75
C TYR A 148 -23.72 2.62 33.87
N LEU A 149 -24.24 3.64 33.19
CA LEU A 149 -23.50 4.39 32.20
C LEU A 149 -23.93 5.85 32.12
N GLU A 150 -23.03 6.67 31.61
CA GLU A 150 -23.31 8.07 31.29
C GLU A 150 -22.88 8.36 29.85
N LEU A 151 -23.77 8.92 29.04
CA LEU A 151 -23.44 9.31 27.67
C LEU A 151 -22.55 10.55 27.69
N GLN A 152 -21.32 10.41 27.18
CA GLN A 152 -20.34 11.49 27.08
C GLN A 152 -20.26 12.09 25.68
N GLY A 153 -20.71 11.36 24.66
CA GLY A 153 -20.71 11.84 23.29
C GLY A 153 -21.45 10.91 22.35
N ILE A 154 -22.07 11.49 21.33
CA ILE A 154 -22.55 10.75 20.16
C ILE A 154 -22.17 11.53 18.90
N ARG A 155 -21.64 10.81 17.91
CA ARG A 155 -21.27 11.37 16.60
C ARG A 155 -21.79 10.47 15.49
N LEU A 156 -22.11 11.06 14.34
CA LEU A 156 -22.53 10.31 13.16
C LEU A 156 -21.46 10.37 12.08
N TYR A 157 -21.27 9.28 11.37
CA TYR A 157 -20.37 9.19 10.21
C TYR A 157 -20.95 8.26 9.14
N GLU A 158 -20.46 8.42 7.91
CA GLU A 158 -20.79 7.53 6.79
C GLU A 158 -19.77 6.39 6.70
N GLY A 159 -20.22 5.19 6.31
CA GLY A 159 -19.31 4.09 6.08
C GLY A 159 -19.86 2.95 5.21
N PRO A 160 -18.98 2.01 4.79
CA PRO A 160 -19.39 0.73 4.22
C PRO A 160 -19.96 -0.20 5.31
N TYR A 161 -20.54 -1.35 4.93
CA TYR A 161 -21.10 -2.32 5.88
C TYR A 161 -20.13 -2.82 6.96
N ASP A 162 -18.84 -2.92 6.64
CA ASP A 162 -17.80 -3.39 7.55
C ASP A 162 -17.28 -2.30 8.51
N ASP A 163 -17.98 -1.16 8.60
CA ASP A 163 -17.59 0.01 9.39
C ASP A 163 -16.30 0.69 8.83
N VAL A 164 -15.95 1.86 9.38
CA VAL A 164 -14.74 2.63 9.05
C VAL A 164 -13.78 2.55 10.23
N ILE A 165 -12.49 2.38 9.95
CA ILE A 165 -11.44 2.41 10.98
C ILE A 165 -11.48 3.78 11.66
N GLU A 166 -11.33 3.83 12.99
CA GLU A 166 -11.52 5.05 13.78
C GLU A 166 -10.72 6.25 13.28
N GLU A 167 -9.49 6.03 12.82
CA GLU A 167 -8.58 7.06 12.28
C GLU A 167 -9.09 7.71 10.98
N ASP A 168 -9.90 6.98 10.21
CA ASP A 168 -10.43 7.41 8.90
C ASP A 168 -11.86 7.97 9.00
N ARG A 169 -12.47 7.98 10.20
CA ARG A 169 -13.84 8.44 10.39
C ARG A 169 -13.95 9.95 10.19
N VAL A 170 -14.82 10.33 9.26
CA VAL A 170 -15.26 11.73 9.07
C VAL A 170 -16.67 11.87 9.62
N TYR A 171 -16.86 12.82 10.55
CA TYR A 171 -18.13 13.01 11.23
C TYR A 171 -18.96 14.10 10.55
N TYR A 172 -20.22 13.77 10.27
CA TYR A 172 -21.12 14.59 9.50
C TYR A 172 -22.34 15.01 10.32
N LYS A 173 -22.76 16.26 10.13
CA LYS A 173 -24.07 16.75 10.57
C LYS A 173 -25.14 16.60 9.48
N THR A 174 -24.72 16.64 8.21
CA THR A 174 -25.55 16.45 7.02
C THR A 174 -24.93 15.40 6.12
N PHE A 175 -25.74 14.47 5.64
CA PHE A 175 -25.35 13.34 4.81
C PHE A 175 -25.78 13.54 3.36
N ASP A 176 -24.93 13.17 2.41
CA ASP A 176 -25.26 13.23 0.99
C ASP A 176 -26.22 12.09 0.60
N GLU A 177 -27.35 12.41 -0.02
CA GLU A 177 -28.35 11.42 -0.41
C GLU A 177 -27.77 10.38 -1.37
N SER A 178 -27.05 10.84 -2.40
CA SER A 178 -26.56 10.03 -3.50
C SER A 178 -25.40 9.13 -3.12
N GLU A 179 -24.63 9.52 -2.10
CA GLU A 179 -23.39 8.85 -1.70
C GLU A 179 -23.53 8.03 -0.42
N THR A 180 -24.48 8.35 0.47
CA THR A 180 -24.59 7.70 1.80
C THR A 180 -25.04 6.24 1.69
N ARG A 181 -24.22 5.34 2.25
CA ARG A 181 -24.51 3.91 2.41
C ARG A 181 -25.10 3.61 3.78
N TYR A 182 -24.26 3.66 4.81
CA TYR A 182 -24.64 3.47 6.20
C TYR A 182 -24.41 4.76 6.98
N VAL A 183 -25.39 5.12 7.80
CA VAL A 183 -25.21 6.13 8.84
C VAL A 183 -24.86 5.38 10.12
N TYR A 184 -23.64 5.56 10.59
CA TYR A 184 -23.15 5.01 11.84
C TYR A 184 -23.29 6.01 12.97
N ALA A 185 -23.73 5.53 14.14
CA ALA A 185 -23.63 6.25 15.39
C ALA A 185 -22.48 5.69 16.22
N GLU A 186 -21.52 6.56 16.55
CA GLU A 186 -20.47 6.31 17.53
C GLU A 186 -20.86 6.91 18.88
N LEU A 187 -20.80 6.10 19.93
CA LEU A 187 -21.20 6.48 21.29
C LEU A 187 -19.98 6.38 22.20
N LEU A 188 -19.62 7.49 22.85
CA LEU A 188 -18.67 7.51 23.96
C LEU A 188 -19.46 7.45 25.27
N LEU A 189 -19.20 6.40 26.06
CA LEU A 189 -19.95 6.11 27.28
C LEU A 189 -18.96 6.00 28.45
N LYS A 190 -19.31 6.62 29.57
CA LYS A 190 -18.62 6.42 30.84
C LYS A 190 -19.24 5.23 31.55
N ASN A 191 -18.42 4.31 32.02
CA ASN A 191 -18.83 3.18 32.84
C ASN A 191 -18.92 3.62 34.31
N LEU A 192 -20.08 3.42 34.93
CA LEU A 192 -20.30 3.75 36.34
C LEU A 192 -20.21 2.51 37.24
N ARG A 193 -19.95 1.33 36.67
CA ARG A 193 -19.86 0.06 37.39
C ARG A 193 -18.43 -0.34 37.68
N LYS A 194 -18.20 -0.84 38.90
CA LYS A 194 -16.93 -1.41 39.36
C LYS A 194 -16.86 -2.94 39.24
N GLU A 195 -17.82 -3.54 38.55
CA GLU A 195 -17.90 -4.98 38.31
C GLU A 195 -18.22 -5.22 36.84
N PRO A 196 -17.79 -6.34 36.24
CA PRO A 196 -18.18 -6.68 34.89
C PRO A 196 -19.69 -6.84 34.76
N TRP A 197 -20.23 -6.40 33.62
CA TRP A 197 -21.66 -6.41 33.34
C TRP A 197 -21.94 -6.45 31.82
N GLN A 198 -23.14 -6.89 31.44
CA GLN A 198 -23.57 -6.90 30.02
C GLN A 198 -24.33 -5.62 29.67
N CYS A 199 -23.92 -4.95 28.60
CA CYS A 199 -24.54 -3.74 28.09
C CYS A 199 -25.25 -4.05 26.77
N GLU A 200 -26.57 -3.80 26.69
CA GLU A 200 -27.36 -3.92 25.47
C GLU A 200 -27.94 -2.56 25.07
N LEU A 201 -27.48 -2.04 23.93
CA LEU A 201 -27.95 -0.78 23.36
C LEU A 201 -28.76 -1.01 22.10
N PHE A 202 -29.82 -0.21 21.96
CA PHE A 202 -30.69 -0.18 20.80
C PHE A 202 -30.55 1.17 20.11
N ILE A 203 -30.04 1.16 18.89
CA ILE A 203 -29.86 2.36 18.07
C ILE A 203 -30.92 2.36 16.99
N LYS A 204 -31.78 3.36 17.00
CA LYS A 204 -32.97 3.44 16.15
C LYS A 204 -32.91 4.67 15.28
N PHE A 205 -33.20 4.50 14.00
CA PHE A 205 -33.25 5.58 13.04
C PHE A 205 -34.70 5.83 12.64
N TYR A 206 -35.14 7.08 12.74
CA TYR A 206 -36.48 7.51 12.32
C TYR A 206 -36.37 8.61 11.27
N ASN A 207 -37.35 8.68 10.38
CA ASN A 207 -37.54 9.87 9.54
C ASN A 207 -38.38 10.93 10.28
N ASP A 208 -38.59 12.07 9.62
CA ASP A 208 -39.39 13.19 10.12
C ASP A 208 -40.84 12.80 10.48
N ALA A 209 -41.40 11.82 9.76
CA ALA A 209 -42.73 11.26 10.04
C ALA A 209 -42.77 10.31 11.26
N ARG A 210 -41.65 10.14 11.98
CA ARG A 210 -41.46 9.19 13.09
C ARG A 210 -41.66 7.73 12.69
N GLU A 211 -41.45 7.40 11.42
CA GLU A 211 -41.43 6.03 10.93
C GLU A 211 -40.04 5.42 11.19
N LEU A 212 -40.02 4.21 11.77
CA LEU A 212 -38.77 3.51 12.06
C LEU A 212 -38.13 3.03 10.75
N LYS A 213 -37.02 3.67 10.36
CA LYS A 213 -36.22 3.30 9.19
C LYS A 213 -35.36 2.07 9.46
N GLY A 214 -34.89 1.91 10.68
CA GLY A 214 -33.94 0.88 11.04
C GLY A 214 -33.67 0.78 12.52
N GLN A 215 -33.26 -0.41 12.96
CA GLN A 215 -32.83 -0.63 14.33
C GLN A 215 -31.62 -1.58 14.34
N VAL A 216 -30.61 -1.20 15.10
CA VAL A 216 -29.42 -2.00 15.38
C VAL A 216 -29.37 -2.28 16.87
N VAL A 217 -29.02 -3.50 17.25
CA VAL A 217 -28.82 -3.89 18.65
C VAL A 217 -27.35 -4.26 18.84
N ARG A 218 -26.72 -3.72 19.88
CA ARG A 218 -25.35 -4.02 20.28
C ARG A 218 -25.35 -4.59 21.68
N LEU A 219 -24.86 -5.82 21.82
CA LEU A 219 -24.66 -6.49 23.10
C LEU A 219 -23.15 -6.62 23.33
N ASN A 220 -22.65 -5.99 24.38
CA ASN A 220 -21.24 -5.93 24.70
C ASN A 220 -21.02 -6.27 26.18
N SER A 221 -19.98 -7.04 26.46
CA SER A 221 -19.50 -7.25 27.83
C SER A 221 -18.59 -6.10 28.20
N ILE A 222 -18.89 -5.41 29.30
CA ILE A 222 -18.11 -4.27 29.80
C ILE A 222 -17.31 -4.72 31.02
N ASP A 223 -16.00 -4.50 30.98
CA ASP A 223 -15.09 -4.83 32.07
C ASP A 223 -15.14 -3.78 33.19
N ALA A 224 -14.80 -4.21 34.41
CA ALA A 224 -14.83 -3.35 35.60
C ALA A 224 -13.80 -2.21 35.57
N GLU A 225 -12.69 -2.40 34.85
CA GLU A 225 -11.56 -1.46 34.81
C GLU A 225 -11.71 -0.40 33.73
N SER A 226 -12.59 -0.61 32.75
CA SER A 226 -12.84 0.35 31.68
C SER A 226 -13.66 1.52 32.21
N GLU A 227 -13.03 2.67 32.44
CA GLU A 227 -13.74 3.90 32.87
C GLU A 227 -14.61 4.47 31.74
N TYR A 228 -14.14 4.38 30.49
CA TYR A 228 -14.87 4.78 29.29
C TYR A 228 -14.84 3.63 28.28
N PHE A 229 -15.86 3.59 27.42
CA PHE A 229 -15.93 2.64 26.32
C PHE A 229 -16.69 3.24 25.14
N THR A 230 -16.29 2.85 23.93
CA THR A 230 -16.90 3.32 22.69
C THR A 230 -17.70 2.20 22.03
N LEU A 231 -18.89 2.53 21.51
CA LEU A 231 -19.73 1.60 20.76
C LEU A 231 -20.17 2.22 19.44
N THR A 232 -20.02 1.46 18.34
CA THR A 232 -20.50 1.87 17.02
C THR A 232 -21.67 1.01 16.55
N ALA A 233 -22.66 1.65 15.93
CA ALA A 233 -23.81 0.98 15.34
C ALA A 233 -24.31 1.74 14.12
N GLY A 234 -24.26 1.11 12.95
CA GLY A 234 -24.72 1.70 11.70
C GLY A 234 -25.88 0.97 11.07
N TRP A 235 -26.75 1.75 10.43
CA TRP A 235 -27.86 1.26 9.63
C TRP A 235 -27.81 1.84 8.23
N GLY A 236 -28.17 1.03 7.23
CA GLY A 236 -28.14 1.44 5.84
C GLY A 236 -28.00 0.26 4.90
N SER A 237 -27.45 0.53 3.73
CA SER A 237 -27.25 -0.43 2.65
C SER A 237 -25.89 -0.22 2.00
N ASN A 238 -25.27 -1.29 1.50
CA ASN A 238 -24.04 -1.19 0.70
C ASN A 238 -24.22 -0.46 -0.63
N VAL A 239 -25.46 -0.19 -1.02
CA VAL A 239 -25.81 0.58 -2.21
C VAL A 239 -26.00 2.04 -1.80
N LYS A 240 -25.22 2.94 -2.42
CA LYS A 240 -25.35 4.39 -2.26
C LYS A 240 -26.75 4.86 -2.71
N GLY A 241 -27.26 5.96 -2.18
CA GLY A 241 -28.61 6.41 -2.54
C GLY A 241 -29.76 5.76 -1.76
N SER A 242 -29.46 5.07 -0.66
CA SER A 242 -30.47 4.33 0.13
C SER A 242 -31.21 5.21 1.15
N TRP A 243 -30.59 6.31 1.54
CA TRP A 243 -31.23 7.39 2.29
C TRP A 243 -31.90 8.36 1.30
N ARG A 244 -32.99 9.00 1.71
CA ARG A 244 -33.73 9.97 0.90
C ARG A 244 -33.57 11.34 1.53
N GLU A 245 -33.61 12.39 0.72
CA GLU A 245 -33.64 13.77 1.21
C GLU A 245 -34.66 13.93 2.35
N GLY A 246 -34.24 14.53 3.45
CA GLY A 246 -35.12 14.81 4.59
C GLY A 246 -34.41 14.81 5.94
N ARG A 247 -35.22 15.00 6.98
CA ARG A 247 -34.78 15.01 8.38
C ARG A 247 -34.94 13.64 9.01
N TYR A 248 -33.96 13.28 9.82
CA TYR A 248 -33.90 12.02 10.52
C TYR A 248 -33.47 12.21 11.97
N THR A 249 -33.76 11.21 12.80
CA THR A 249 -33.24 11.14 14.16
C THR A 249 -32.64 9.77 14.43
N CYS A 250 -31.49 9.77 15.10
CA CYS A 250 -30.86 8.61 15.71
C CYS A 250 -31.16 8.61 17.21
N GLU A 251 -31.93 7.64 17.68
CA GLU A 251 -32.27 7.45 19.09
C GLU A 251 -31.43 6.33 19.71
N VAL A 252 -30.85 6.61 20.88
CA VAL A 252 -30.08 5.64 21.68
C VAL A 252 -30.95 5.20 22.84
N VAL A 253 -31.22 3.89 22.95
CA VAL A 253 -32.07 3.33 24.01
C VAL A 253 -31.30 2.25 24.77
N PHE A 254 -31.35 2.34 26.11
CA PHE A 254 -30.75 1.38 27.03
C PHE A 254 -31.78 0.93 28.07
N MET A 255 -31.96 -0.38 28.22
CA MET A 255 -32.93 -0.97 29.16
C MET A 255 -34.32 -0.30 29.16
N ASP A 256 -34.88 -0.10 27.95
CA ASP A 256 -36.17 0.57 27.69
C ASP A 256 -36.23 2.07 28.04
N ARG A 257 -35.10 2.70 28.33
CA ARG A 257 -35.01 4.16 28.52
C ARG A 257 -34.28 4.80 27.34
N LEU A 258 -34.85 5.88 26.83
CA LEU A 258 -34.17 6.75 25.90
C LEU A 258 -32.99 7.42 26.63
N LEU A 259 -31.80 7.37 26.04
CA LEU A 259 -30.60 8.04 26.53
C LEU A 259 -30.39 9.37 25.80
N ALA A 260 -30.54 9.37 24.48
CA ALA A 260 -30.32 10.54 23.64
C ALA A 260 -31.08 10.44 22.32
N VAL A 261 -31.40 11.60 21.76
CA VAL A 261 -31.87 11.78 20.38
C VAL A 261 -30.91 12.70 19.66
N LEU A 262 -30.39 12.24 18.53
CA LEU A 262 -29.50 12.99 17.66
C LEU A 262 -30.17 13.23 16.31
N PRO A 263 -30.64 14.45 16.00
CA PRO A 263 -31.12 14.76 14.67
C PRO A 263 -29.97 14.79 13.67
N PHE A 264 -30.28 14.49 12.42
CA PHE A 264 -29.39 14.72 11.27
C PHE A 264 -30.22 14.93 10.01
N GLU A 265 -29.60 15.51 8.99
CA GLU A 265 -30.24 15.78 7.71
C GLU A 265 -29.57 14.96 6.61
N VAL A 266 -30.35 14.54 5.63
CA VAL A 266 -29.85 13.97 4.38
C VAL A 266 -30.25 14.93 3.27
N TYR A 267 -29.29 15.40 2.49
CA TYR A 267 -29.49 16.42 1.45
C TYR A 267 -28.55 16.18 0.25
N ASP A 268 -28.19 17.21 -0.53
CA ASP A 268 -27.41 17.06 -1.77
C ASP A 268 -25.88 16.97 -1.57
N GLU A 269 -25.33 17.36 -0.41
CA GLU A 269 -23.90 17.27 -0.11
C GLU A 269 -23.63 16.86 1.36
N PHE A 270 -22.44 16.32 1.62
CA PHE A 270 -21.95 16.08 2.98
C PHE A 270 -21.54 17.40 3.65
N GLU A 271 -22.02 17.62 4.89
CA GLU A 271 -21.51 18.70 5.74
C GLU A 271 -20.87 18.12 7.01
N GLU A 272 -19.56 18.31 7.15
CA GLU A 272 -18.84 17.94 8.39
C GLU A 272 -19.37 18.75 9.58
N GLY A 273 -19.49 18.07 10.72
CA GLY A 273 -19.91 18.73 11.95
C GLY A 273 -20.54 17.78 12.95
N ILE A 274 -21.05 18.37 14.02
CA ILE A 274 -21.71 17.66 15.11
C ILE A 274 -23.09 18.29 15.31
N ASN A 275 -24.12 17.46 15.37
CA ASN A 275 -25.48 17.91 15.66
C ASN A 275 -25.70 18.07 17.17
N PRO A 276 -26.51 19.05 17.59
CA PRO A 276 -26.92 19.18 18.97
C PRO A 276 -27.68 17.93 19.44
N ILE A 277 -27.37 17.47 20.65
CA ILE A 277 -27.98 16.26 21.22
C ILE A 277 -29.07 16.65 22.19
N TYR A 278 -30.20 15.94 22.08
CA TYR A 278 -31.32 16.07 23.00
C TYR A 278 -31.26 14.94 24.02
N LEU A 279 -31.00 15.29 25.28
CA LEU A 279 -31.12 14.37 26.40
C LEU A 279 -32.53 14.43 26.99
N PRO A 280 -33.15 13.28 27.31
CA PRO A 280 -34.47 13.28 27.93
C PRO A 280 -34.49 14.03 29.27
N GLY A 281 -35.33 15.07 29.36
CA GLY A 281 -35.50 15.88 30.57
C GLY A 281 -34.57 17.08 30.71
N ALA A 282 -33.73 17.37 29.71
CA ALA A 282 -32.93 18.60 29.65
C ALA A 282 -33.67 19.71 28.88
N ASP A 283 -33.70 20.93 29.41
CA ASP A 283 -34.31 22.12 28.77
C ASP A 283 -33.43 22.73 27.67
N THR A 284 -32.16 22.32 27.58
CA THR A 284 -31.17 22.88 26.67
C THR A 284 -30.43 21.78 25.92
N ASN A 285 -30.22 21.99 24.62
CA ASN A 285 -29.40 21.11 23.80
C ASN A 285 -27.95 21.13 24.27
N ILE A 286 -27.34 19.96 24.32
CA ILE A 286 -25.93 19.82 24.68
C ILE A 286 -25.15 19.62 23.39
N ASN A 287 -24.21 20.53 23.11
CA ASN A 287 -23.12 20.23 22.21
C ASN A 287 -22.03 19.59 23.08
N PHE A 288 -21.85 18.27 22.98
CA PHE A 288 -20.59 17.70 23.44
C PHE A 288 -19.51 18.26 22.51
N VAL A 289 -18.76 19.25 23.01
CA VAL A 289 -17.44 19.55 22.46
C VAL A 289 -16.70 18.21 22.45
N PRO A 290 -16.00 17.81 21.37
CA PRO A 290 -15.26 16.56 21.36
C PRO A 290 -14.28 16.58 22.53
N GLN A 291 -14.65 15.95 23.64
CA GLN A 291 -13.70 15.63 24.67
C GLN A 291 -13.04 14.35 24.21
N ASP A 292 -11.72 14.45 24.08
CA ASP A 292 -10.80 13.33 24.13
C ASP A 292 -11.30 12.25 25.09
N ASP A 293 -11.07 10.98 24.74
CA ASP A 293 -11.12 9.89 25.71
C ASP A 293 -10.35 10.34 26.98
N PRO A 294 -11.03 10.51 28.12
CA PRO A 294 -10.39 11.02 29.34
C PRO A 294 -9.31 10.08 29.88
N SER A 295 -9.24 8.84 29.39
CA SER A 295 -8.20 7.87 29.75
C SER A 295 -6.85 8.14 29.09
N GLU A 296 -6.80 8.83 27.94
CA GLU A 296 -5.57 9.10 27.20
C GLU A 296 -4.96 10.44 27.68
N THR A 297 -4.28 10.40 28.83
CA THR A 297 -3.53 11.57 29.35
C THR A 297 -2.21 11.78 28.60
N LEU A 298 -1.61 12.95 28.75
CA LEU A 298 -0.26 13.22 28.24
C LEU A 298 0.76 12.17 28.70
N GLU A 299 0.65 11.71 29.94
CA GLU A 299 1.50 10.65 30.49
C GLU A 299 1.27 9.31 29.80
N VAL A 300 0.03 8.99 29.41
CA VAL A 300 -0.29 7.76 28.68
C VAL A 300 0.31 7.78 27.27
N VAL A 301 0.17 8.89 26.54
CA VAL A 301 0.77 9.04 25.20
C VAL A 301 2.30 8.95 25.26
N MET A 302 2.92 9.55 26.27
CA MET A 302 4.37 9.45 26.48
C MET A 302 4.81 8.02 26.84
N LYS A 303 4.05 7.31 27.67
CA LYS A 303 4.29 5.88 27.94
C LYS A 303 4.13 5.01 26.70
N GLU A 304 3.17 5.30 25.83
CA GLU A 304 3.03 4.60 24.54
C GLU A 304 4.24 4.85 23.63
N LEU A 305 4.76 6.08 23.60
CA LEU A 305 5.99 6.41 22.86
C LEU A 305 7.18 5.62 23.41
N ASP A 306 7.29 5.51 24.74
CA ASP A 306 8.36 4.76 25.41
C ASP A 306 8.30 3.26 25.15
N LYS A 307 7.10 2.71 24.97
CA LYS A 307 6.88 1.29 24.61
C LYS A 307 7.34 0.94 23.21
N LEU A 308 7.50 1.92 22.30
CA LEU A 308 8.02 1.64 20.95
C LEU A 308 9.41 1.00 21.06
N VAL A 309 9.73 0.01 20.24
CA VAL A 309 11.05 -0.62 20.30
C VAL A 309 12.13 0.35 19.82
N GLY A 310 13.29 0.37 20.50
CA GLY A 310 14.45 1.18 20.12
C GLY A 310 14.20 2.69 20.16
N LEU A 311 14.62 3.40 19.10
CA LEU A 311 14.39 4.84 18.89
C LEU A 311 14.88 5.74 20.04
N ALA A 312 15.91 5.33 20.79
CA ALA A 312 16.33 6.01 22.02
C ALA A 312 16.59 7.52 21.83
N GLU A 313 17.33 7.90 20.78
CA GLU A 313 17.61 9.31 20.47
C GLU A 313 16.36 10.09 20.06
N VAL A 314 15.45 9.47 19.29
CA VAL A 314 14.19 10.10 18.89
C VAL A 314 13.31 10.32 20.11
N LYS A 315 13.13 9.30 20.95
CA LYS A 315 12.35 9.38 22.19
C LYS A 315 12.89 10.46 23.12
N ARG A 316 14.22 10.52 23.32
CA ARG A 316 14.88 11.56 24.12
C ARG A 316 14.56 12.95 23.60
N LYS A 317 14.71 13.18 22.28
CA LYS A 317 14.39 14.48 21.65
C LYS A 317 12.91 14.84 21.77
N VAL A 318 12.00 13.87 21.62
CA VAL A 318 10.56 14.11 21.79
C VAL A 318 10.24 14.48 23.24
N HIS A 319 10.83 13.79 24.22
CA HIS A 319 10.70 14.13 25.64
C HIS A 319 11.19 15.54 25.95
N GLU A 320 12.40 15.89 25.49
CA GLU A 320 12.97 17.23 25.68
C GLU A 320 12.08 18.31 25.06
N HIS A 321 11.54 18.06 23.88
CA HIS A 321 10.62 18.98 23.21
C HIS A 321 9.28 19.12 23.97
N ALA A 322 8.71 18.00 24.44
CA ALA A 322 7.48 18.00 25.22
C ALA A 322 7.62 18.78 26.53
N GLN A 323 8.71 18.53 27.27
CA GLN A 323 9.04 19.25 28.50
C GLN A 323 9.23 20.75 28.28
N TYR A 324 9.90 21.13 27.18
CA TYR A 324 10.07 22.53 26.83
C TYR A 324 8.73 23.23 26.55
N ILE A 325 7.81 22.58 25.84
CA ILE A 325 6.47 23.13 25.60
C ILE A 325 5.68 23.24 26.91
N GLN A 326 5.71 22.22 27.79
CA GLN A 326 5.08 22.30 29.11
C GLN A 326 5.61 23.48 29.92
N PHE A 327 6.93 23.73 29.86
CA PHE A 327 7.53 24.89 30.49
C PHE A 327 6.99 26.22 29.92
N LEU A 328 6.84 26.34 28.60
CA LEU A 328 6.23 27.52 27.97
C LEU A 328 4.77 27.72 28.39
N GLN A 329 3.99 26.64 28.50
CA GLN A 329 2.61 26.69 28.98
C GLN A 329 2.53 27.15 30.42
N LEU A 330 3.36 26.60 31.30
CA LEU A 330 3.47 27.04 32.69
C LEU A 330 3.83 28.53 32.78
N ARG A 331 4.76 29.01 31.95
CA ARG A 331 5.09 30.45 31.89
C ARG A 331 3.89 31.29 31.48
N LYS A 332 3.14 30.86 30.46
CA LYS A 332 1.93 31.55 30.01
C LYS A 332 0.87 31.60 31.12
N GLU A 333 0.65 30.50 31.83
CA GLU A 333 -0.25 30.44 32.99
C GLU A 333 0.18 31.37 34.12
N LYS A 334 1.50 31.54 34.33
CA LYS A 334 2.06 32.49 35.31
C LYS A 334 2.08 33.95 34.80
N GLY A 335 1.47 34.23 33.65
CA GLY A 335 1.30 35.59 33.12
C GLY A 335 2.54 36.16 32.42
N PHE A 336 3.53 35.34 32.06
CA PHE A 336 4.65 35.80 31.25
C PHE A 336 4.20 36.04 29.80
N PRO A 337 4.57 37.17 29.18
CA PRO A 337 4.22 37.46 27.79
C PRO A 337 5.10 36.63 26.84
N GLU A 338 4.57 35.52 26.35
CA GLU A 338 5.16 34.77 25.23
C GLU A 338 4.67 35.36 23.91
N LYS A 339 5.58 35.97 23.13
CA LYS A 339 5.25 36.62 21.85
C LYS A 339 5.43 35.70 20.64
N GLU A 340 6.18 34.61 20.79
CA GLU A 340 6.48 33.69 19.70
C GLU A 340 5.57 32.45 19.75
N ARG A 341 5.08 32.02 18.59
CA ARG A 341 4.33 30.76 18.46
C ARG A 341 5.28 29.57 18.64
N ILE A 342 4.82 28.53 19.31
CA ILE A 342 5.54 27.27 19.45
C ILE A 342 5.70 26.65 18.06
N ASN A 343 6.94 26.33 17.67
CA ASN A 343 7.23 25.70 16.39
C ASN A 343 7.04 24.18 16.52
N LEU A 344 6.19 23.61 15.65
CA LEU A 344 5.87 22.17 15.62
C LEU A 344 6.49 21.45 14.40
N HIS A 345 7.06 22.20 13.45
CA HIS A 345 7.49 21.66 12.17
C HIS A 345 8.84 20.95 12.30
N SER A 346 8.90 19.73 11.77
CA SER A 346 9.99 18.79 12.02
C SER A 346 10.48 18.09 10.75
N VAL A 347 11.73 17.65 10.75
CA VAL A 347 12.32 16.83 9.68
C VAL A 347 12.71 15.48 10.24
N PHE A 348 12.26 14.41 9.57
CA PHE A 348 12.56 13.03 9.94
C PHE A 348 13.52 12.42 8.93
N ILE A 349 14.71 12.06 9.38
CA ILE A 349 15.80 11.58 8.53
C ILE A 349 16.09 10.12 8.83
N GLY A 350 16.05 9.23 7.83
CA GLY A 350 16.50 7.85 8.01
C GLY A 350 15.97 6.86 6.97
N ASN A 351 16.47 5.64 6.98
CA ASN A 351 16.12 4.58 6.02
C ASN A 351 14.65 4.13 6.13
N PRO A 352 14.08 3.45 5.12
CA PRO A 352 12.71 2.94 5.17
C PRO A 352 12.49 1.98 6.35
N GLY A 353 11.27 1.98 6.90
CA GLY A 353 10.88 1.05 7.97
C GLY A 353 11.50 1.34 9.34
N THR A 354 12.12 2.50 9.56
CA THR A 354 12.65 2.93 10.88
C THR A 354 11.59 3.53 11.82
N GLY A 355 10.30 3.48 11.48
CA GLY A 355 9.22 3.95 12.36
C GLY A 355 8.85 5.44 12.25
N LYS A 356 9.29 6.14 11.20
CA LYS A 356 8.97 7.57 10.96
C LYS A 356 7.48 7.89 11.02
N THR A 357 6.64 7.17 10.27
CA THR A 357 5.19 7.39 10.26
C THR A 357 4.56 7.09 11.62
N THR A 358 5.02 6.06 12.32
CA THR A 358 4.54 5.72 13.67
C THR A 358 4.84 6.84 14.66
N VAL A 359 6.06 7.38 14.66
CA VAL A 359 6.43 8.51 15.54
C VAL A 359 5.68 9.79 15.15
N ALA A 360 5.42 10.03 13.86
CA ALA A 360 4.59 11.15 13.43
C ALA A 360 3.17 11.08 14.03
N GLY A 361 2.58 9.87 14.08
CA GLY A 361 1.32 9.59 14.77
C GLY A 361 1.37 9.92 16.26
N MET A 362 2.42 9.44 16.95
CA MET A 362 2.62 9.73 18.37
C MET A 362 2.80 11.23 18.62
N MET A 363 3.51 11.94 17.75
CA MET A 363 3.68 13.40 17.86
C MET A 363 2.36 14.15 17.62
N GLY A 364 1.52 13.70 16.68
CA GLY A 364 0.18 14.26 16.48
C GLY A 364 -0.69 14.15 17.72
N LYS A 365 -0.77 12.95 18.31
CA LYS A 365 -1.46 12.71 19.59
C LYS A 365 -0.89 13.57 20.73
N LEU A 366 0.43 13.61 20.85
CA LEU A 366 1.15 14.39 21.86
C LEU A 366 0.78 15.88 21.78
N TYR A 367 0.90 16.46 20.58
CA TYR A 367 0.59 17.87 20.36
C TYR A 367 -0.89 18.18 20.59
N ARG A 368 -1.79 17.25 20.27
CA ARG A 368 -3.21 17.39 20.61
C ARG A 368 -3.44 17.46 22.12
N LYS A 369 -2.86 16.53 22.89
CA LYS A 369 -2.99 16.54 24.37
C LYS A 369 -2.37 17.77 25.01
N MET A 370 -1.37 18.35 24.38
CA MET A 370 -0.78 19.61 24.81
C MET A 370 -1.57 20.84 24.33
N GLY A 371 -2.73 20.67 23.68
CA GLY A 371 -3.56 21.78 23.20
C GLY A 371 -2.92 22.59 22.06
N LEU A 372 -1.96 22.00 21.35
CA LEU A 372 -1.30 22.61 20.19
C LEU A 372 -1.97 22.24 18.86
N LEU A 373 -2.69 21.11 18.84
CA LEU A 373 -3.47 20.62 17.70
C LEU A 373 -4.88 20.25 18.16
N SER A 374 -5.88 20.41 17.30
CA SER A 374 -7.29 20.14 17.64
C SER A 374 -7.72 18.67 17.53
N ARG A 375 -7.09 17.86 16.66
CA ARG A 375 -7.45 16.45 16.37
C ARG A 375 -6.31 15.43 16.58
N GLY A 376 -5.07 15.80 16.25
CA GLY A 376 -3.87 14.97 16.41
C GLY A 376 -3.68 13.83 15.40
N HIS A 377 -4.50 13.75 14.34
CA HIS A 377 -4.37 12.75 13.28
C HIS A 377 -3.18 13.03 12.35
N VAL A 378 -2.82 12.08 11.49
CA VAL A 378 -1.74 12.24 10.50
C VAL A 378 -2.32 12.09 9.10
N HIS A 379 -2.10 13.09 8.24
CA HIS A 379 -2.35 12.98 6.81
C HIS A 379 -1.01 12.78 6.09
N VAL A 380 -0.80 11.60 5.52
CA VAL A 380 0.41 11.25 4.78
C VAL A 380 0.21 11.60 3.31
N VAL A 381 1.18 12.29 2.74
CA VAL A 381 1.20 12.70 1.32
C VAL A 381 2.60 12.53 0.75
N ASP A 382 2.68 12.32 -0.56
CA ASP A 382 3.93 12.39 -1.32
C ASP A 382 3.86 13.48 -2.42
N ARG A 383 4.86 13.52 -3.30
CA ARG A 383 4.90 14.49 -4.41
C ARG A 383 3.69 14.37 -5.35
N SER A 384 3.22 13.16 -5.63
CA SER A 384 2.11 12.91 -6.55
C SER A 384 0.77 13.41 -6.01
N ASP A 385 0.61 13.40 -4.69
CA ASP A 385 -0.56 13.95 -4.00
C ASP A 385 -0.58 15.48 -4.01
N LEU A 386 0.61 16.11 -3.91
CA LEU A 386 0.74 17.55 -3.75
C LEU A 386 0.86 18.31 -5.09
N VAL A 387 1.45 17.69 -6.11
CA VAL A 387 1.73 18.37 -7.40
C VAL A 387 0.58 18.12 -8.40
N GLY A 388 0.09 19.20 -9.01
CA GLY A 388 -0.94 19.15 -10.05
C GLY A 388 -0.37 18.77 -11.41
N GLU A 389 -1.21 18.15 -12.24
CA GLU A 389 -0.86 17.80 -13.63
C GLU A 389 -0.82 19.04 -14.55
N TYR A 390 -1.61 20.06 -14.22
CA TYR A 390 -1.76 21.30 -15.00
C TYR A 390 -1.50 22.54 -14.14
N ILE A 391 -1.06 23.63 -14.80
CA ILE A 391 -0.85 24.95 -14.17
C ILE A 391 -2.13 25.35 -13.42
N GLY A 392 -1.96 25.76 -12.16
CA GLY A 392 -3.06 26.19 -11.30
C GLY A 392 -3.76 25.08 -10.52
N GLN A 393 -3.40 23.80 -10.72
CA GLN A 393 -3.95 22.68 -9.93
C GLN A 393 -3.12 22.33 -8.69
N THR A 394 -1.82 22.63 -8.69
CA THR A 394 -0.93 22.40 -7.54
C THR A 394 -1.43 23.15 -6.31
N ALA A 395 -1.70 24.46 -6.43
CA ALA A 395 -2.17 25.24 -5.29
C ALA A 395 -3.46 24.70 -4.65
N PRO A 396 -4.53 24.35 -5.40
CA PRO A 396 -5.69 23.65 -4.85
C PRO A 396 -5.36 22.31 -4.18
N LYS A 397 -4.53 21.46 -4.79
CA LYS A 397 -4.14 20.16 -4.20
C LYS A 397 -3.41 20.33 -2.86
N VAL A 398 -2.40 21.21 -2.83
CA VAL A 398 -1.65 21.49 -1.59
C VAL A 398 -2.56 22.06 -0.52
N LYS A 399 -3.46 22.99 -0.88
CA LYS A 399 -4.46 23.51 0.06
C LYS A 399 -5.38 22.41 0.57
N ALA A 400 -5.87 21.54 -0.30
CA ALA A 400 -6.73 20.42 0.12
C ALA A 400 -5.99 19.47 1.06
N ALA A 401 -4.72 19.17 0.79
CA ALA A 401 -3.87 18.37 1.70
C ALA A 401 -3.63 19.07 3.04
N ILE A 402 -3.39 20.38 3.04
CA ILE A 402 -3.27 21.19 4.27
C ILE A 402 -4.57 21.17 5.06
N GLU A 403 -5.72 21.36 4.41
CA GLU A 403 -7.02 21.32 5.09
C GLU A 403 -7.32 19.93 5.66
N LYS A 404 -7.01 18.85 4.92
CA LYS A 404 -7.11 17.48 5.44
C LYS A 404 -6.20 17.24 6.65
N ALA A 405 -5.02 17.88 6.69
CA ALA A 405 -4.10 17.80 7.81
C ALA A 405 -4.41 18.76 8.96
N ARG A 406 -5.37 19.69 8.79
CA ARG A 406 -5.71 20.71 9.78
C ARG A 406 -6.27 20.07 11.05
N GLY A 407 -5.75 20.49 12.18
CA GLY A 407 -5.94 19.84 13.47
C GLY A 407 -4.96 18.71 13.74
N GLY A 408 -4.07 18.37 12.81
CA GLY A 408 -3.19 17.20 12.88
C GLY A 408 -1.79 17.46 12.32
N VAL A 409 -1.19 16.41 11.78
CA VAL A 409 0.15 16.40 11.19
C VAL A 409 0.03 16.18 9.68
N LEU A 410 0.60 17.09 8.88
CA LEU A 410 0.89 16.86 7.47
C LEU A 410 2.25 16.17 7.35
N LEU A 411 2.26 14.87 7.09
CA LEU A 411 3.48 14.09 6.87
C LEU A 411 3.78 14.01 5.38
N ILE A 412 4.84 14.68 4.94
CA ILE A 412 5.30 14.66 3.55
C ILE A 412 6.40 13.60 3.44
N ASP A 413 6.05 12.44 2.88
CA ASP A 413 7.00 11.36 2.66
C ASP A 413 7.90 11.67 1.46
N GLU A 414 9.19 11.36 1.57
CA GLU A 414 10.20 11.67 0.56
C GLU A 414 10.20 13.13 0.08
N ALA A 415 10.10 14.06 1.03
CA ALA A 415 9.95 15.50 0.78
C ALA A 415 11.08 16.10 -0.09
N TYR A 416 12.25 15.49 -0.11
CA TYR A 416 13.36 15.89 -0.99
C TYR A 416 12.99 15.85 -2.48
N SER A 417 12.01 15.05 -2.86
CA SER A 417 11.46 15.02 -4.22
C SER A 417 10.82 16.34 -4.64
N LEU A 418 10.40 17.21 -3.71
CA LEU A 418 9.81 18.53 -3.97
C LEU A 418 10.85 19.61 -4.30
N ALA A 419 12.11 19.40 -3.92
CA ALA A 419 13.18 20.39 -4.01
C ALA A 419 14.16 20.09 -5.15
N ARG A 420 13.65 20.10 -6.38
CA ARG A 420 14.49 19.94 -7.58
C ARG A 420 15.19 21.27 -7.93
N SER A 421 16.23 21.24 -8.74
CA SER A 421 17.19 22.36 -8.88
C SER A 421 16.62 23.66 -9.45
N LYS A 422 17.15 24.81 -9.00
CA LYS A 422 16.69 26.20 -9.23
C LYS A 422 16.53 26.67 -10.69
N GLU A 423 16.95 25.90 -11.69
CA GLU A 423 16.95 26.30 -13.10
C GLU A 423 15.66 25.89 -13.86
N ASP A 424 14.79 25.07 -13.25
CA ASP A 424 13.52 24.67 -13.84
C ASP A 424 12.40 25.67 -13.52
N SER A 425 12.17 26.60 -14.45
CA SER A 425 11.08 27.59 -14.40
C SER A 425 9.66 26.98 -14.40
N LYS A 426 9.53 25.65 -14.50
CA LYS A 426 8.26 24.89 -14.56
C LYS A 426 8.09 23.85 -13.44
N ASP A 427 9.01 23.75 -12.47
CA ASP A 427 8.82 22.82 -11.35
C ASP A 427 7.81 23.38 -10.34
N PHE A 428 6.60 22.80 -10.33
CA PHE A 428 5.57 23.13 -9.35
C PHE A 428 5.89 22.61 -7.94
N GLY A 429 6.93 21.78 -7.75
CA GLY A 429 7.41 21.39 -6.42
C GLY A 429 7.85 22.61 -5.58
N ARG A 430 8.40 23.63 -6.25
CA ARG A 430 8.72 24.90 -5.59
C ARG A 430 7.47 25.68 -5.18
N GLU A 431 6.41 25.64 -5.98
CA GLU A 431 5.10 26.22 -5.63
C GLU A 431 4.54 25.54 -4.36
N VAL A 432 4.64 24.21 -4.26
CA VAL A 432 4.30 23.47 -3.03
C VAL A 432 5.11 23.99 -1.84
N ILE A 433 6.45 24.08 -1.97
CA ILE A 433 7.34 24.58 -0.92
C ILE A 433 6.96 26.01 -0.50
N GLU A 434 6.68 26.90 -1.45
CA GLU A 434 6.31 28.29 -1.18
C GLU A 434 4.95 28.39 -0.46
N ILE A 435 3.95 27.60 -0.87
CA ILE A 435 2.66 27.51 -0.19
C ILE A 435 2.82 26.97 1.23
N LEU A 436 3.61 25.90 1.41
CA LEU A 436 3.89 25.34 2.73
C LEU A 436 4.60 26.35 3.64
N ILE A 437 5.62 27.06 3.14
CA ILE A 437 6.32 28.09 3.91
C ILE A 437 5.35 29.20 4.32
N ARG A 438 4.47 29.65 3.42
CA ARG A 438 3.45 30.67 3.74
C ARG A 438 2.50 30.16 4.80
N GLU A 439 1.99 28.93 4.68
CA GLU A 439 1.08 28.34 5.67
C GLU A 439 1.76 28.17 7.04
N MET A 440 3.02 27.72 7.07
CA MET A 440 3.80 27.59 8.32
C MET A 440 4.13 28.93 8.97
N SER A 441 4.15 30.04 8.20
CA SER A 441 4.51 31.37 8.70
C SER A 441 3.29 32.17 9.13
N ASP A 442 2.32 32.30 8.22
CA ASP A 442 1.20 33.24 8.30
C ASP A 442 -0.16 32.54 8.33
N GLY A 443 -0.16 31.20 8.27
CA GLY A 443 -1.39 30.43 8.32
C GLY A 443 -2.16 30.57 9.63
N PRO A 444 -3.45 30.18 9.63
CA PRO A 444 -4.31 30.13 10.82
C PRO A 444 -3.72 29.26 11.97
N GLY A 445 -2.76 28.39 11.68
CA GLY A 445 -2.13 27.49 12.65
C GLY A 445 -2.86 26.16 12.74
N ASP A 446 -2.80 25.51 13.90
CA ASP A 446 -3.46 24.22 14.16
C ASP A 446 -2.99 23.10 13.22
N MET A 447 -1.69 23.04 12.89
CA MET A 447 -1.11 22.01 12.05
C MET A 447 0.39 21.87 12.33
N ALA A 448 0.88 20.63 12.40
CA ALA A 448 2.31 20.34 12.35
C ALA A 448 2.69 19.83 10.95
N VAL A 449 3.86 20.19 10.44
CA VAL A 449 4.36 19.70 9.15
C VAL A 449 5.61 18.89 9.42
N ILE A 450 5.63 17.64 8.96
CA ILE A 450 6.76 16.73 9.10
C ILE A 450 7.24 16.32 7.72
N ALA A 451 8.47 16.66 7.38
CA ALA A 451 9.10 16.27 6.10
C ALA A 451 10.03 15.08 6.33
N THR A 452 9.87 14.00 5.57
CA THR A 452 10.72 12.81 5.70
C THR A 452 11.69 12.67 4.52
N GLY A 453 12.80 11.97 4.75
CA GLY A 453 13.65 11.51 3.65
C GLY A 453 15.00 10.96 4.08
N TYR A 454 15.85 10.73 3.09
CA TYR A 454 17.20 10.23 3.28
C TYR A 454 18.17 11.35 3.71
N PRO A 455 19.22 11.03 4.49
CA PRO A 455 20.10 12.05 5.09
C PRO A 455 20.72 13.06 4.12
N LYS A 456 21.22 12.61 2.96
CA LYS A 456 21.91 13.51 2.01
C LYS A 456 20.94 14.35 1.20
N GLU A 457 19.83 13.74 0.83
CA GLU A 457 18.77 14.28 -0.01
C GLU A 457 17.98 15.34 0.76
N MET A 458 17.74 15.12 2.06
CA MET A 458 17.11 16.11 2.93
C MET A 458 17.97 17.34 3.18
N ALA A 459 19.30 17.22 3.13
CA ALA A 459 20.17 18.39 3.17
C ALA A 459 19.93 19.30 1.95
N ASN A 460 19.89 18.71 0.75
CA ASN A 460 19.57 19.43 -0.49
C ASN A 460 18.17 20.07 -0.43
N PHE A 461 17.19 19.35 0.11
CA PHE A 461 15.83 19.86 0.32
C PHE A 461 15.82 21.13 1.17
N LEU A 462 16.46 21.10 2.33
CA LEU A 462 16.52 22.24 3.23
C LEU A 462 17.32 23.41 2.65
N ASP A 463 18.33 23.13 1.83
CA ASP A 463 19.14 24.14 1.12
C ASP A 463 18.42 24.78 -0.07
N SER A 464 17.35 24.17 -0.58
CA SER A 464 16.63 24.65 -1.76
C SER A 464 15.96 26.01 -1.54
N ASN A 465 15.45 26.26 -0.33
CA ASN A 465 14.79 27.49 0.06
C ASN A 465 15.16 27.89 1.51
N PRO A 466 15.77 29.08 1.74
CA PRO A 466 16.12 29.54 3.09
C PRO A 466 14.95 29.55 4.09
N GLY A 467 13.70 29.69 3.60
CA GLY A 467 12.51 29.59 4.42
C GLY A 467 12.37 28.22 5.09
N LEU A 468 12.71 27.13 4.41
CA LEU A 468 12.62 25.77 4.96
C LEU A 468 13.48 25.63 6.22
N LYS A 469 14.76 26.03 6.17
CA LYS A 469 15.66 25.99 7.36
C LYS A 469 15.14 26.78 8.55
N SER A 470 14.43 27.88 8.29
CA SER A 470 13.89 28.73 9.34
C SER A 470 12.65 28.13 10.01
N ARG A 471 11.83 27.36 9.27
CA ARG A 471 10.58 26.78 9.78
C ARG A 471 10.80 25.38 10.34
N PHE A 472 11.65 24.57 9.71
CA PHE A 472 12.05 23.25 10.20
C PHE A 472 13.22 23.33 11.18
N LYS A 473 12.92 23.72 12.42
CA LYS A 473 13.93 23.84 13.49
C LYS A 473 14.25 22.52 14.18
N HIS A 474 13.33 21.56 14.12
CA HIS A 474 13.47 20.26 14.75
C HIS A 474 13.89 19.20 13.73
N SER A 475 14.95 18.47 14.03
CA SER A 475 15.45 17.37 13.20
C SER A 475 15.62 16.11 14.04
N PHE A 476 14.97 15.04 13.60
CA PHE A 476 14.96 13.72 14.22
C PHE A 476 15.65 12.73 13.29
N GLU A 477 16.69 12.07 13.79
CA GLU A 477 17.45 11.08 13.06
C GLU A 477 17.01 9.68 13.51
N PHE A 478 16.54 8.90 12.56
CA PHE A 478 16.04 7.55 12.72
C PHE A 478 17.12 6.58 12.22
N ALA A 479 17.95 6.12 13.15
CA ALA A 479 18.93 5.08 12.89
C ALA A 479 18.25 3.75 12.52
N ASP A 480 18.99 2.88 11.81
CA ASP A 480 18.57 1.50 11.62
C ASP A 480 18.42 0.80 12.98
N TYR A 481 17.40 -0.04 13.12
CA TYR A 481 17.20 -0.84 14.32
C TYR A 481 18.32 -1.87 14.49
N LEU A 482 18.78 -2.03 15.72
CA LEU A 482 19.73 -3.07 16.08
C LEU A 482 19.10 -4.47 15.94
N PRO A 483 19.89 -5.54 15.74
CA PRO A 483 19.35 -6.91 15.62
C PRO A 483 18.43 -7.31 16.78
N GLN A 484 18.75 -6.89 18.00
CA GLN A 484 17.94 -7.16 19.20
C GLN A 484 16.61 -6.41 19.15
N GLU A 485 16.60 -5.20 18.61
CA GLU A 485 15.40 -4.38 18.42
C GLU A 485 14.52 -4.97 17.30
N LEU A 486 15.12 -5.38 16.17
CA LEU A 486 14.43 -6.09 15.10
C LEU A 486 13.82 -7.41 15.59
N SER A 487 14.51 -8.13 16.48
CA SER A 487 13.98 -9.34 17.12
C SER A 487 12.75 -9.02 17.99
N GLN A 488 12.76 -7.94 18.78
CA GLN A 488 11.57 -7.52 19.53
C GLN A 488 10.41 -7.10 18.60
N ILE A 489 10.73 -6.45 17.48
CA ILE A 489 9.74 -6.11 16.45
C ILE A 489 9.14 -7.38 15.83
N ALA A 490 9.91 -8.46 15.69
CA ALA A 490 9.39 -9.75 15.22
C ALA A 490 8.32 -10.33 16.16
N ASP A 491 8.50 -10.17 17.48
CA ASP A 491 7.50 -10.62 18.46
C ASP A 491 6.21 -9.79 18.34
N ILE A 492 6.33 -8.46 18.19
CA ILE A 492 5.19 -7.57 17.96
C ILE A 492 4.47 -7.90 16.65
N ALA A 493 5.22 -8.18 15.58
CA ALA A 493 4.66 -8.56 14.30
C ALA A 493 3.91 -9.89 14.39
N ALA A 494 4.46 -10.88 15.11
CA ALA A 494 3.82 -12.17 15.34
C ALA A 494 2.49 -12.00 16.12
N GLU A 495 2.50 -11.22 17.20
CA GLU A 495 1.30 -10.93 17.99
C GLU A 495 0.22 -10.24 17.13
N LYS A 496 0.58 -9.19 16.38
CA LYS A 496 -0.36 -8.50 15.47
C LYS A 496 -0.95 -9.41 14.40
N MET A 497 -0.17 -10.39 13.94
CA MET A 497 -0.63 -11.36 12.94
C MET A 497 -1.36 -12.55 13.56
N GLY A 498 -1.52 -12.60 14.88
CA GLY A 498 -2.21 -13.67 15.59
C GLY A 498 -1.45 -15.00 15.60
N VAL A 499 -0.12 -14.96 15.55
CA VAL A 499 0.77 -16.12 15.55
C VAL A 499 1.78 -16.06 16.69
N LYS A 500 2.31 -17.21 17.08
CA LYS A 500 3.34 -17.37 18.11
C LYS A 500 4.55 -18.08 17.51
N LEU A 501 5.75 -17.65 17.88
CA LEU A 501 6.99 -18.29 17.45
C LEU A 501 7.40 -19.35 18.49
N SER A 502 7.62 -20.58 18.06
CA SER A 502 8.31 -21.56 18.91
C SER A 502 9.75 -21.11 19.16
N GLU A 503 10.39 -21.59 20.23
CA GLU A 503 11.77 -21.19 20.55
C GLU A 503 12.76 -21.45 19.40
N ALA A 504 12.59 -22.57 18.69
CA ALA A 504 13.43 -22.91 17.56
C ALA A 504 13.19 -21.99 16.35
N ALA A 505 11.93 -21.66 16.06
CA ALA A 505 11.56 -20.71 15.01
C ALA A 505 12.11 -19.31 15.31
N LYS A 506 11.98 -18.86 16.56
CA LYS A 506 12.48 -17.57 17.04
C LYS A 506 13.98 -17.45 16.86
N LYS A 507 14.74 -18.47 17.29
CA LYS A 507 16.20 -18.51 17.12
C LYS A 507 16.60 -18.41 15.64
N ARG A 508 15.88 -19.10 14.76
CA ARG A 508 16.15 -19.05 13.32
C ARG A 508 15.85 -17.65 12.73
N ILE A 509 14.76 -17.02 13.15
CA ILE A 509 14.42 -15.63 12.80
C ILE A 509 15.53 -14.68 13.25
N ASP A 510 16.05 -14.85 14.46
CA ASP A 510 17.14 -14.00 14.98
C ASP A 510 18.42 -14.15 14.15
N ASP A 511 18.79 -15.37 13.75
CA ASP A 511 19.94 -15.61 12.86
C ASP A 511 19.74 -14.93 11.49
N ILE A 512 18.53 -15.01 10.94
CA ILE A 512 18.13 -14.33 9.70
C ILE A 512 18.30 -12.81 9.83
N ILE A 513 17.78 -12.24 10.92
CA ILE A 513 17.86 -10.80 11.23
C ILE A 513 19.32 -10.34 11.35
N VAL A 514 20.16 -11.10 12.08
CA VAL A 514 21.58 -10.77 12.27
C VAL A 514 22.33 -10.76 10.95
N ASN A 515 22.08 -11.74 10.07
CA ASN A 515 22.72 -11.79 8.75
C ASN A 515 22.26 -10.64 7.86
N ALA A 516 20.96 -10.36 7.80
CA ALA A 516 20.43 -9.24 7.03
C ALA A 516 20.98 -7.89 7.52
N TYR A 517 21.15 -7.71 8.84
CA TYR A 517 21.75 -6.51 9.41
C TYR A 517 23.25 -6.38 9.06
N ARG A 518 24.00 -7.48 8.97
CA ARG A 518 25.42 -7.47 8.57
C ARG A 518 25.62 -7.06 7.11
N ASP A 519 24.74 -7.54 6.24
CA ASP A 519 24.79 -7.30 4.79
C ASP A 519 24.04 -6.03 4.36
N ARG A 520 23.55 -5.24 5.32
CA ARG A 520 22.66 -4.10 5.06
C ARG A 520 23.36 -2.98 4.28
N ASP A 521 22.58 -2.29 3.46
CA ASP A 521 22.98 -1.06 2.79
C ASP A 521 22.03 0.10 3.15
N ARG A 522 22.08 1.20 2.39
CA ARG A 522 21.22 2.38 2.61
C ARG A 522 19.74 2.16 2.29
N THR A 523 19.38 0.99 1.76
CA THR A 523 18.01 0.63 1.41
C THR A 523 17.38 -0.38 2.39
N PHE A 524 18.10 -0.69 3.47
CA PHE A 524 17.65 -1.67 4.46
C PHE A 524 16.25 -1.34 5.02
N GLY A 525 15.34 -2.30 4.91
CA GLY A 525 13.91 -2.12 5.18
C GLY A 525 13.51 -2.14 6.66
N ASN A 526 14.44 -2.40 7.60
CA ASN A 526 14.21 -2.31 9.05
C ASN A 526 12.94 -3.06 9.52
N ALA A 527 11.99 -2.40 10.19
CA ALA A 527 10.77 -3.06 10.65
C ALA A 527 9.96 -3.64 9.47
N ARG A 528 9.93 -2.98 8.30
CA ARG A 528 9.22 -3.48 7.12
C ARG A 528 9.77 -4.85 6.68
N PHE A 529 11.08 -5.03 6.78
CA PHE A 529 11.76 -6.31 6.54
C PHE A 529 11.32 -7.39 7.54
N VAL A 530 11.22 -7.04 8.83
CA VAL A 530 10.81 -7.99 9.87
C VAL A 530 9.34 -8.40 9.71
N PHE A 531 8.45 -7.45 9.39
CA PHE A 531 7.05 -7.76 9.13
C PHE A 531 6.90 -8.71 7.93
N ASP A 532 7.63 -8.48 6.83
CA ASP A 532 7.67 -9.40 5.68
C ASP A 532 8.18 -10.80 6.07
N LEU A 533 9.21 -10.87 6.92
CA LEU A 533 9.75 -12.13 7.43
C LEU A 533 8.71 -12.95 8.23
N ILE A 534 7.98 -12.29 9.14
CA ILE A 534 6.94 -12.96 9.94
C ILE A 534 5.72 -13.32 9.10
N GLU A 535 5.34 -12.47 8.14
CA GLU A 535 4.28 -12.77 7.19
C GLU A 535 4.60 -14.04 6.37
N LYS A 536 5.82 -14.15 5.84
CA LYS A 536 6.30 -15.36 5.15
C LYS A 536 6.25 -16.60 6.05
N ALA A 537 6.65 -16.46 7.31
CA ALA A 537 6.58 -17.55 8.29
C ALA A 537 5.12 -17.99 8.53
N LYS A 538 4.18 -17.05 8.65
CA LYS A 538 2.75 -17.33 8.78
C LYS A 538 2.16 -18.00 7.53
N VAL A 539 2.58 -17.59 6.33
CA VAL A 539 2.18 -18.24 5.08
C VAL A 539 2.64 -19.70 5.09
N ASN A 540 3.88 -19.98 5.48
CA ASN A 540 4.41 -21.34 5.58
C ASN A 540 3.67 -22.18 6.63
N LEU A 541 3.34 -21.59 7.79
CA LEU A 541 2.43 -22.20 8.77
C LEU A 541 1.09 -22.60 8.13
N GLY A 542 0.48 -21.70 7.36
CA GLY A 542 -0.77 -21.97 6.66
C GLY A 542 -0.65 -23.12 5.67
N LEU A 543 0.43 -23.17 4.88
CA LEU A 543 0.71 -24.26 3.95
C LEU A 543 0.91 -25.60 4.67
N ARG A 544 1.65 -25.61 5.77
CA ARG A 544 1.84 -26.80 6.62
C ARG A 544 0.51 -27.30 7.17
N VAL A 545 -0.29 -26.41 7.76
CA VAL A 545 -1.60 -26.73 8.34
C VAL A 545 -2.52 -27.34 7.28
N MET A 546 -2.59 -26.73 6.10
CA MET A 546 -3.45 -27.20 5.01
C MET A 546 -2.99 -28.52 4.36
N ALA A 547 -1.72 -28.91 4.56
CA ALA A 547 -1.20 -30.19 4.10
C ALA A 547 -1.58 -31.38 5.00
N THR A 548 -2.21 -31.15 6.16
CA THR A 548 -2.71 -32.22 7.04
C THR A 548 -3.99 -32.85 6.50
N GLU A 549 -4.28 -34.12 6.85
CA GLU A 549 -5.44 -34.86 6.32
C GLU A 549 -6.80 -34.24 6.71
N ASP A 550 -6.89 -33.66 7.90
CA ASP A 550 -8.08 -32.96 8.39
C ASP A 550 -7.72 -31.66 9.12
N PRO A 551 -7.43 -30.56 8.40
CA PRO A 551 -7.05 -29.28 9.00
C PRO A 551 -8.12 -28.68 9.91
N LYS A 552 -9.40 -29.09 9.76
CA LYS A 552 -10.52 -28.61 10.57
C LYS A 552 -10.55 -29.24 11.97
N SER A 553 -9.85 -30.35 12.16
CA SER A 553 -9.74 -31.03 13.45
C SER A 553 -8.66 -30.44 14.37
N LEU A 554 -7.79 -29.57 13.84
CA LEU A 554 -6.66 -29.00 14.57
C LEU A 554 -7.11 -28.02 15.65
N GLU A 555 -6.39 -28.03 16.77
CA GLU A 555 -6.64 -27.11 17.88
C GLU A 555 -6.11 -25.71 17.56
N ARG A 556 -6.68 -24.68 18.23
CA ARG A 556 -6.26 -23.28 18.06
C ARG A 556 -4.75 -23.09 18.21
N ALA A 557 -4.11 -23.76 19.17
CA ALA A 557 -2.68 -23.66 19.40
C ALA A 557 -1.86 -24.04 18.15
N GLN A 558 -2.30 -25.07 17.43
CA GLN A 558 -1.63 -25.57 16.22
C GLN A 558 -1.84 -24.65 15.00
N LEU A 559 -2.89 -23.83 15.04
CA LEU A 559 -3.22 -22.85 14.01
C LEU A 559 -2.51 -21.50 14.23
N GLU A 560 -2.00 -21.25 15.44
CA GLU A 560 -1.28 -20.02 15.79
C GLU A 560 0.25 -20.22 15.92
N GLU A 561 0.76 -21.43 16.12
CA GLU A 561 2.18 -21.68 16.39
C GLU A 561 3.03 -21.89 15.12
N ILE A 562 3.95 -20.96 14.84
CA ILE A 562 5.02 -21.07 13.84
C ILE A 562 6.17 -21.91 14.43
N GLU A 563 6.53 -22.98 13.74
CA GLU A 563 7.64 -23.87 14.13
C GLU A 563 8.87 -23.67 13.23
N LEU A 564 9.96 -24.34 13.58
CA LEU A 564 11.24 -24.22 12.88
C LEU A 564 11.12 -24.45 11.36
N GLN A 565 10.37 -25.47 10.94
CA GLN A 565 10.18 -25.80 9.53
C GLN A 565 9.48 -24.70 8.72
N ASP A 566 8.69 -23.85 9.37
CA ASP A 566 8.02 -22.72 8.71
C ASP A 566 9.01 -21.58 8.43
N VAL A 567 10.16 -21.57 9.11
CA VAL A 567 11.19 -20.52 9.03
C VAL A 567 12.46 -20.99 8.32
N GLU A 568 12.80 -22.28 8.38
CA GLU A 568 14.04 -22.83 7.82
C GLU A 568 14.24 -22.46 6.35
N ASN A 569 13.15 -22.51 5.58
CA ASN A 569 13.12 -22.25 4.14
C ASN A 569 12.66 -20.83 3.80
N ILE A 570 12.54 -19.92 4.78
CA ILE A 570 12.23 -18.53 4.46
C ILE A 570 13.47 -17.92 3.81
N ASP A 571 13.39 -17.81 2.49
CA ASP A 571 14.35 -17.07 1.72
C ASP A 571 14.04 -15.58 1.86
N ILE A 572 14.91 -14.89 2.59
CA ILE A 572 14.79 -13.48 2.93
C ILE A 572 14.94 -12.61 1.68
N LYS A 573 15.76 -13.07 0.75
CA LYS A 573 15.71 -12.59 -0.61
C LYS A 573 14.55 -13.34 -1.22
N PRO A 574 13.51 -12.70 -1.75
CA PRO A 574 12.56 -13.44 -2.55
C PRO A 574 13.38 -14.15 -3.63
N LEU A 575 13.46 -15.47 -3.56
CA LEU A 575 13.54 -16.28 -4.76
C LEU A 575 12.24 -15.95 -5.49
N LYS A 576 12.25 -14.85 -6.25
CA LYS A 576 11.42 -14.77 -7.44
C LYS A 576 11.98 -15.87 -8.30
N ALA A 577 11.46 -17.09 -8.09
CA ALA A 577 11.88 -18.23 -8.86
C ALA A 577 11.61 -17.85 -10.30
N LEU A 578 12.67 -17.83 -11.10
CA LEU A 578 12.49 -17.86 -12.54
C LEU A 578 11.50 -18.98 -12.82
N PRO A 579 10.52 -18.79 -13.73
CA PRO A 579 9.68 -19.91 -14.14
C PRO A 579 10.58 -21.09 -14.50
N HIS A 580 10.17 -22.31 -14.13
CA HIS A 580 10.93 -23.53 -14.41
C HIS A 580 10.84 -23.89 -15.91
N ILE A 581 11.31 -22.96 -16.73
CA ILE A 581 11.48 -23.09 -18.17
C ILE A 581 12.78 -23.84 -18.35
N PRO A 582 12.76 -25.04 -18.96
CA PRO A 582 13.98 -25.76 -19.28
C PRO A 582 14.84 -24.95 -20.24
N ILE A 583 16.15 -25.18 -20.21
CA ILE A 583 17.06 -24.56 -21.18
C ILE A 583 16.73 -25.08 -22.57
N ASP A 584 16.45 -24.18 -23.50
CA ASP A 584 16.29 -24.48 -24.92
C ASP A 584 17.68 -24.50 -25.57
N GLU A 585 18.29 -25.68 -25.61
CA GLU A 585 19.65 -25.87 -26.16
C GLU A 585 19.74 -25.52 -27.65
N ALA A 586 18.66 -25.74 -28.40
CA ALA A 586 18.63 -25.44 -29.84
C ALA A 586 18.65 -23.92 -30.06
N LEU A 587 17.78 -23.19 -29.36
CA LEU A 587 17.75 -21.72 -29.44
C LEU A 587 19.02 -21.10 -28.86
N LEU A 588 19.62 -21.70 -27.82
CA LEU A 588 20.86 -21.23 -27.23
C LEU A 588 22.01 -21.34 -28.24
N GLU A 589 22.19 -22.49 -28.88
CA GLU A 589 23.27 -22.66 -29.88
C GLU A 589 23.05 -21.74 -31.08
N GLU A 590 21.82 -21.62 -31.59
CA GLU A 590 21.50 -20.68 -32.67
C GLU A 590 21.87 -19.23 -32.30
N SER A 591 21.48 -18.79 -31.09
CA SER A 591 21.77 -17.42 -30.63
C SER A 591 23.27 -17.18 -30.39
N MET A 592 23.99 -18.21 -29.92
CA MET A 592 25.44 -18.15 -29.74
C MET A 592 26.19 -18.16 -31.07
N GLU A 593 25.72 -18.90 -32.07
CA GLU A 593 26.24 -18.81 -33.44
C GLU A 593 26.02 -17.41 -34.04
N GLU A 594 24.82 -16.84 -33.85
CA GLU A 594 24.53 -15.47 -34.29
C GLU A 594 25.52 -14.46 -33.68
N LEU A 595 25.84 -14.60 -32.40
CA LEU A 595 26.86 -13.80 -31.72
C LEU A 595 28.27 -14.01 -32.29
N ARG A 596 28.68 -15.26 -32.51
CA ARG A 596 30.01 -15.62 -33.04
C ARG A 596 30.24 -15.11 -34.46
N ARG A 597 29.18 -15.07 -35.28
CA ARG A 597 29.22 -14.57 -36.67
C ARG A 597 29.46 -13.07 -36.76
N LEU A 598 29.18 -12.28 -35.72
CA LEU A 598 29.46 -10.85 -35.73
C LEU A 598 30.96 -10.60 -35.89
N ILE A 599 31.35 -9.68 -36.78
CA ILE A 599 32.75 -9.29 -36.97
C ILE A 599 33.22 -8.49 -35.75
N GLY A 600 34.44 -8.74 -35.27
CA GLY A 600 35.03 -8.06 -34.12
C GLY A 600 34.37 -8.42 -32.79
N LEU A 601 34.33 -7.47 -31.84
CA LEU A 601 33.66 -7.60 -30.53
C LEU A 601 34.16 -8.77 -29.65
N GLU A 602 35.41 -9.24 -29.83
CA GLU A 602 35.94 -10.43 -29.15
C GLU A 602 35.82 -10.37 -27.62
N LYS A 603 36.11 -9.21 -27.02
CA LYS A 603 35.92 -9.00 -25.57
C LYS A 603 34.47 -9.17 -25.12
N ILE A 604 33.51 -8.70 -25.92
CA ILE A 604 32.08 -8.80 -25.62
C ILE A 604 31.60 -10.24 -25.80
N LYS A 605 32.02 -10.90 -26.89
CA LYS A 605 31.72 -12.32 -27.14
C LYS A 605 32.18 -13.18 -25.97
N GLN A 606 33.43 -13.00 -25.54
CA GLN A 606 33.99 -13.70 -24.38
C GLN A 606 33.19 -13.43 -23.10
N GLN A 607 32.87 -12.17 -22.78
CA GLN A 607 32.08 -11.83 -21.59
C GLN A 607 30.67 -12.46 -21.60
N ILE A 608 30.03 -12.53 -22.78
CA ILE A 608 28.72 -13.17 -22.91
C ILE A 608 28.86 -14.69 -22.78
N GLU A 609 29.86 -15.32 -23.41
CA GLU A 609 30.14 -16.76 -23.28
C GLU A 609 30.40 -17.18 -21.82
N GLU A 610 31.27 -16.46 -21.11
CA GLU A 610 31.54 -16.68 -19.69
C GLU A 610 30.25 -16.56 -18.85
N HIS A 611 29.43 -15.56 -19.16
CA HIS A 611 28.17 -15.36 -18.46
C HIS A 611 27.15 -16.47 -18.74
N VAL A 612 27.04 -16.94 -19.99
CA VAL A 612 26.18 -18.06 -20.37
C VAL A 612 26.59 -19.32 -19.62
N GLN A 613 27.89 -19.63 -19.57
CA GLN A 613 28.42 -20.79 -18.84
C GLN A 613 28.10 -20.71 -17.34
N LEU A 614 28.29 -19.54 -16.72
CA LEU A 614 27.99 -19.32 -15.31
C LEU A 614 26.49 -19.48 -15.01
N VAL A 615 25.63 -18.86 -15.82
CA VAL A 615 24.17 -18.94 -15.63
C VAL A 615 23.67 -20.37 -15.85
N ARG A 616 24.19 -21.07 -16.87
CA ARG A 616 23.89 -22.48 -17.15
C ARG A 616 24.27 -23.37 -15.97
N TYR A 617 25.49 -23.26 -15.46
CA TYR A 617 25.94 -24.01 -14.28
C TYR A 617 25.03 -23.75 -13.07
N HIS A 618 24.62 -22.49 -12.85
CA HIS A 618 23.72 -22.13 -11.77
C HIS A 618 22.30 -22.68 -11.94
N ARG A 619 21.78 -22.68 -13.17
CA ARG A 619 20.50 -23.33 -13.53
C ARG A 619 20.53 -24.84 -13.29
N GLU A 620 21.54 -25.52 -13.82
CA GLU A 620 21.68 -26.98 -13.72
C GLU A 620 21.91 -27.44 -12.27
N THR A 621 22.56 -26.62 -11.45
CA THR A 621 22.79 -26.91 -10.02
C THR A 621 21.67 -26.42 -9.10
N GLY A 622 20.55 -25.93 -9.64
CA GLY A 622 19.40 -25.46 -8.86
C GLY A 622 19.69 -24.24 -7.98
N ARG A 623 20.75 -23.48 -8.29
CA ARG A 623 21.16 -22.28 -7.54
C ARG A 623 20.46 -21.04 -8.09
N ASP A 624 20.18 -20.10 -7.20
CA ASP A 624 19.56 -18.84 -7.58
C ASP A 624 20.46 -18.02 -8.52
N VAL A 625 19.96 -17.80 -9.73
CA VAL A 625 20.60 -17.00 -10.78
C VAL A 625 20.31 -15.50 -10.58
N LEU A 626 19.10 -15.12 -10.17
CA LEU A 626 18.66 -13.72 -10.12
C LEU A 626 19.25 -12.95 -8.93
N ASN A 627 19.54 -13.64 -7.84
CA ASN A 627 20.18 -13.02 -6.67
C ASN A 627 21.71 -12.99 -6.74
N ARG A 628 22.31 -13.75 -7.66
CA ARG A 628 23.77 -13.84 -7.83
C ARG A 628 24.28 -13.08 -9.04
N PHE A 629 23.46 -12.94 -10.08
CA PHE A 629 23.82 -12.22 -11.28
C PHE A 629 22.87 -11.06 -11.54
N TYR A 630 23.46 -9.94 -11.86
CA TYR A 630 22.75 -8.75 -12.25
C TYR A 630 22.47 -8.82 -13.74
N MET A 631 21.19 -8.75 -14.09
CA MET A 631 20.71 -8.97 -15.46
C MET A 631 20.47 -7.67 -16.21
N HIS A 632 20.22 -6.57 -15.49
CA HIS A 632 20.17 -5.24 -16.11
C HIS A 632 21.58 -4.90 -16.63
N THR A 633 21.66 -4.42 -17.87
CA THR A 633 22.93 -4.32 -18.59
C THR A 633 23.09 -2.92 -19.19
N ALA A 634 24.26 -2.31 -18.99
CA ALA A 634 24.62 -1.06 -19.65
C ALA A 634 25.53 -1.34 -20.85
N LEU A 635 25.10 -0.96 -22.05
CA LEU A 635 25.81 -1.10 -23.31
C LEU A 635 26.45 0.24 -23.70
N ILE A 636 27.75 0.37 -23.52
CA ILE A 636 28.46 1.64 -23.64
C ILE A 636 29.40 1.61 -24.83
N GLY A 637 29.25 2.54 -25.78
CA GLY A 637 30.18 2.68 -26.91
C GLY A 637 29.68 3.62 -28.00
N ASN A 638 30.54 3.89 -28.97
CA ASN A 638 30.24 4.82 -30.07
C ASN A 638 29.13 4.30 -31.00
N PRO A 639 28.53 5.15 -31.86
CA PRO A 639 27.47 4.73 -32.77
C PRO A 639 27.99 3.69 -33.74
N GLY A 640 27.14 2.75 -34.14
CA GLY A 640 27.50 1.74 -35.13
C GLY A 640 28.50 0.67 -34.65
N THR A 641 28.73 0.52 -33.34
CA THR A 641 29.54 -0.57 -32.76
C THR A 641 28.77 -1.87 -32.50
N GLY A 642 27.47 -1.93 -32.83
CA GLY A 642 26.65 -3.14 -32.69
C GLY A 642 25.88 -3.31 -31.37
N LYS A 643 25.77 -2.26 -30.54
CA LYS A 643 25.04 -2.29 -29.24
C LYS A 643 23.64 -2.91 -29.33
N THR A 644 22.78 -2.37 -30.20
CA THR A 644 21.39 -2.84 -30.37
C THR A 644 21.33 -4.27 -30.91
N THR A 645 22.23 -4.64 -31.82
CA THR A 645 22.32 -6.01 -32.35
C THR A 645 22.67 -7.01 -31.25
N VAL A 646 23.69 -6.71 -30.43
CA VAL A 646 24.08 -7.57 -29.30
C VAL A 646 23.00 -7.60 -28.21
N ALA A 647 22.29 -6.50 -27.95
CA ALA A 647 21.17 -6.47 -27.02
C ALA A 647 20.04 -7.45 -27.42
N ARG A 648 19.70 -7.51 -28.71
CA ARG A 648 18.71 -8.47 -29.24
C ARG A 648 19.17 -9.91 -29.09
N ILE A 649 20.42 -10.21 -29.44
CA ILE A 649 21.00 -11.54 -29.28
C ILE A 649 21.03 -11.95 -27.79
N LEU A 650 21.45 -11.04 -26.90
CA LEU A 650 21.48 -11.30 -25.46
C LEU A 650 20.08 -11.56 -24.88
N THR A 651 19.05 -10.91 -25.42
CA THR A 651 17.65 -11.19 -25.06
C THR A 651 17.22 -12.59 -25.48
N LYS A 652 17.59 -13.04 -26.69
CA LYS A 652 17.35 -14.42 -27.15
C LYS A 652 18.10 -15.44 -26.28
N ILE A 653 19.35 -15.15 -25.91
CA ILE A 653 20.16 -15.99 -25.01
C ILE A 653 19.47 -16.11 -23.64
N TYR A 654 19.00 -15.02 -23.04
CA TYR A 654 18.30 -15.06 -21.75
C TYR A 654 16.98 -15.83 -21.82
N LYS A 655 16.27 -15.79 -22.96
CA LYS A 655 15.11 -16.65 -23.22
C LYS A 655 15.51 -18.12 -23.29
N ALA A 656 16.56 -18.44 -24.05
CA ALA A 656 17.04 -19.81 -24.23
C ALA A 656 17.52 -20.43 -22.91
N LEU A 657 18.13 -19.63 -22.03
CA LEU A 657 18.50 -20.03 -20.66
C LEU A 657 17.30 -20.12 -19.68
N GLY A 658 16.08 -19.93 -20.19
CA GLY A 658 14.82 -19.96 -19.44
C GLY A 658 14.62 -18.77 -18.49
N ILE A 659 15.51 -17.78 -18.51
CA ILE A 659 15.51 -16.61 -17.59
C ILE A 659 14.37 -15.65 -17.96
N LEU A 660 14.08 -15.49 -19.24
CA LEU A 660 12.96 -14.71 -19.73
C LEU A 660 11.84 -15.62 -20.22
N GLU A 661 10.60 -15.29 -19.88
CA GLU A 661 9.42 -16.06 -20.27
C GLU A 661 9.13 -15.97 -21.77
N ARG A 662 9.22 -14.75 -22.35
CA ARG A 662 8.85 -14.47 -23.74
C ARG A 662 10.05 -14.12 -24.61
N GLY A 663 11.03 -13.42 -24.03
CA GLY A 663 12.28 -13.03 -24.70
C GLY A 663 12.09 -12.06 -25.87
N HIS A 664 11.07 -11.20 -25.80
CA HIS A 664 10.94 -10.06 -26.70
C HIS A 664 11.72 -8.86 -26.14
N MET A 665 12.06 -7.91 -27.01
CA MET A 665 12.73 -6.67 -26.64
C MET A 665 11.85 -5.48 -27.05
N VAL A 666 11.47 -4.65 -26.09
CA VAL A 666 10.75 -3.39 -26.30
C VAL A 666 11.79 -2.28 -26.37
N GLU A 667 12.00 -1.74 -27.57
CA GLU A 667 12.92 -0.62 -27.78
C GLU A 667 12.22 0.73 -27.57
N THR A 668 12.86 1.61 -26.82
CA THR A 668 12.39 2.97 -26.56
C THR A 668 13.57 3.92 -26.40
N ASP A 669 13.32 5.21 -26.50
CA ASP A 669 14.24 6.29 -26.17
C ASP A 669 13.58 7.23 -25.15
N ARG A 670 14.16 8.43 -24.94
CA ARG A 670 13.54 9.46 -24.11
C ARG A 670 12.11 9.80 -24.57
N HIS A 671 11.84 9.92 -25.87
CA HIS A 671 10.51 10.29 -26.36
C HIS A 671 9.46 9.23 -26.07
N GLY A 672 9.84 7.95 -26.07
CA GLY A 672 8.94 6.84 -25.74
C GLY A 672 8.63 6.70 -24.24
N LEU A 673 9.49 7.20 -23.36
CA LEU A 673 9.30 7.12 -21.90
C LEU A 673 8.75 8.41 -21.29
N VAL A 674 9.22 9.55 -21.79
CA VAL A 674 8.90 10.88 -21.27
C VAL A 674 7.67 11.42 -21.98
N ALA A 675 6.69 11.89 -21.20
CA ALA A 675 5.53 12.61 -21.72
C ALA A 675 5.84 14.10 -21.88
N GLY A 676 5.04 14.80 -22.72
CA GLY A 676 5.18 16.26 -22.89
C GLY A 676 4.61 17.08 -21.73
N PHE A 677 3.91 16.44 -20.79
CA PHE A 677 3.15 17.05 -19.71
C PHE A 677 3.54 16.46 -18.34
N VAL A 678 3.44 17.27 -17.28
CA VAL A 678 3.85 16.94 -15.90
C VAL A 678 2.91 15.86 -15.31
N GLY A 679 3.47 14.84 -14.66
CA GLY A 679 2.71 13.76 -14.01
C GLY A 679 2.28 12.60 -14.92
N GLN A 680 2.45 12.72 -16.24
CA GLN A 680 2.15 11.65 -17.20
C GLN A 680 3.34 10.73 -17.49
N THR A 681 4.55 11.15 -17.10
CA THR A 681 5.78 10.40 -17.43
C THR A 681 5.88 9.11 -16.65
N ALA A 682 5.50 9.10 -15.36
CA ALA A 682 5.43 7.86 -14.59
C ALA A 682 4.47 6.84 -15.21
N ILE A 683 3.29 7.28 -15.66
CA ILE A 683 2.28 6.40 -16.30
C ILE A 683 2.83 5.83 -17.61
N LYS A 684 3.31 6.69 -18.50
CA LYS A 684 3.86 6.29 -19.81
C LYS A 684 5.07 5.36 -19.68
N THR A 685 5.93 5.62 -18.70
CA THR A 685 7.07 4.76 -18.38
C THR A 685 6.61 3.42 -17.84
N ALA A 686 5.60 3.39 -16.95
CA ALA A 686 5.01 2.17 -16.43
C ALA A 686 4.38 1.31 -17.54
N GLU A 687 3.62 1.92 -18.47
CA GLU A 687 3.04 1.23 -19.63
C GLU A 687 4.12 0.57 -20.50
N LYS A 688 5.21 1.28 -20.79
CA LYS A 688 6.34 0.71 -21.54
C LYS A 688 7.04 -0.44 -20.81
N ILE A 689 7.11 -0.37 -19.49
CA ILE A 689 7.62 -1.47 -18.65
C ILE A 689 6.67 -2.66 -18.68
N ASP A 690 5.35 -2.42 -18.63
CA ASP A 690 4.33 -3.46 -18.70
C ASP A 690 4.38 -4.19 -20.05
N GLU A 691 4.61 -3.47 -21.16
CA GLU A 691 4.89 -4.08 -22.48
C GLU A 691 6.13 -4.98 -22.46
N ALA A 692 7.15 -4.63 -21.67
CA ALA A 692 8.42 -5.36 -21.58
C ALA A 692 8.38 -6.58 -20.64
N MET A 693 7.26 -6.81 -19.92
CA MET A 693 7.12 -7.94 -19.00
C MET A 693 7.29 -9.30 -19.69
N GLY A 694 8.17 -10.14 -19.14
CA GLY A 694 8.62 -11.41 -19.73
C GLY A 694 9.75 -11.25 -20.75
N GLY A 695 10.24 -10.03 -20.96
CA GLY A 695 11.27 -9.66 -21.95
C GLY A 695 12.24 -8.60 -21.43
N VAL A 696 12.75 -7.77 -22.34
CA VAL A 696 13.72 -6.70 -22.04
C VAL A 696 13.18 -5.34 -22.50
N LEU A 697 13.25 -4.33 -21.62
CA LEU A 697 13.11 -2.93 -21.98
C LEU A 697 14.48 -2.39 -22.39
N PHE A 698 14.67 -2.08 -23.67
CA PHE A 698 15.88 -1.48 -24.21
C PHE A 698 15.71 0.03 -24.38
N ILE A 699 16.51 0.80 -23.66
CA ILE A 699 16.49 2.27 -23.68
C ILE A 699 17.73 2.75 -24.43
N ASP A 700 17.55 3.22 -25.66
CA ASP A 700 18.63 3.83 -26.43
C ASP A 700 18.87 5.28 -25.99
N GLU A 701 20.13 5.71 -26.11
CA GLU A 701 20.62 7.00 -25.65
C GLU A 701 20.12 7.36 -24.23
N ALA A 702 20.20 6.42 -23.29
CA ALA A 702 19.60 6.52 -21.95
C ALA A 702 20.09 7.75 -21.15
N TYR A 703 21.33 8.20 -21.40
CA TYR A 703 21.86 9.44 -20.83
C TYR A 703 20.99 10.67 -21.15
N SER A 704 20.22 10.63 -22.24
CA SER A 704 19.29 11.69 -22.60
C SER A 704 18.25 11.90 -21.52
N LEU A 705 17.87 10.88 -20.72
CA LEU A 705 16.96 11.02 -19.58
C LEU A 705 17.54 11.95 -18.51
N THR A 706 18.86 11.89 -18.28
CA THR A 706 19.57 12.77 -17.34
C THR A 706 20.05 14.09 -17.95
N MET A 707 20.05 14.21 -19.29
CA MET A 707 20.46 15.44 -19.96
C MET A 707 19.37 16.50 -19.85
N ARG A 708 19.78 17.66 -19.33
CA ARG A 708 18.95 18.87 -19.23
C ARG A 708 18.84 19.56 -20.58
N SER A 709 18.08 18.97 -21.50
CA SER A 709 17.72 19.62 -22.76
C SER A 709 16.52 20.53 -22.54
N GLY A 710 16.76 21.73 -22.01
CA GLY A 710 15.77 22.79 -21.87
C GLY A 710 14.69 22.55 -20.80
N GLY A 711 14.99 22.90 -19.55
CA GLY A 711 14.01 23.29 -18.51
C GLY A 711 12.86 22.34 -18.17
N ASN A 712 12.93 21.06 -18.55
CA ASN A 712 11.89 20.05 -18.36
C ASN A 712 12.48 18.77 -17.72
N ASP A 713 12.09 18.53 -16.48
CA ASP A 713 12.64 17.55 -15.53
C ASP A 713 11.89 16.19 -15.50
N PHE A 714 11.32 15.83 -16.65
CA PHE A 714 10.52 14.60 -16.78
C PHE A 714 11.37 13.33 -16.88
N GLY A 715 12.64 13.46 -17.28
CA GLY A 715 13.54 12.33 -17.39
C GLY A 715 13.85 11.67 -16.04
N ASP A 716 13.97 12.47 -14.98
CA ASP A 716 14.22 11.95 -13.62
C ASP A 716 13.01 11.18 -13.07
N GLU A 717 11.79 11.59 -13.42
CA GLU A 717 10.55 10.87 -13.10
C GLU A 717 10.49 9.49 -13.78
N ALA A 718 10.90 9.42 -15.05
CA ALA A 718 11.03 8.14 -15.76
C ALA A 718 12.07 7.23 -15.09
N ILE A 719 13.24 7.78 -14.71
CA ILE A 719 14.29 7.04 -14.01
C ILE A 719 13.79 6.49 -12.68
N GLN A 720 13.11 7.30 -11.86
CA GLN A 720 12.56 6.86 -10.58
C GLN A 720 11.54 5.73 -10.77
N THR A 721 10.67 5.85 -11.78
CA THR A 721 9.70 4.81 -12.13
C THR A 721 10.39 3.53 -12.54
N ILE A 722 11.40 3.60 -13.42
CA ILE A 722 12.21 2.45 -13.84
C ILE A 722 12.86 1.78 -12.63
N LEU A 723 13.54 2.54 -11.77
CA LEU A 723 14.24 2.02 -10.59
C LEU A 723 13.29 1.32 -9.61
N LYS A 724 12.11 1.91 -9.38
CA LYS A 724 11.06 1.31 -8.55
C LYS A 724 10.58 -0.02 -9.15
N ARG A 725 10.24 -0.03 -10.45
CA ARG A 725 9.77 -1.25 -11.13
C ARG A 725 10.85 -2.33 -11.24
N MET A 726 12.12 -1.96 -11.38
CA MET A 726 13.24 -2.92 -11.33
C MET A 726 13.31 -3.65 -9.97
N GLU A 727 12.96 -2.98 -8.87
CA GLU A 727 12.89 -3.57 -7.53
C GLU A 727 11.62 -4.42 -7.39
N ASP A 728 10.46 -3.77 -7.57
CA ASP A 728 9.13 -4.36 -7.34
C ASP A 728 8.88 -5.57 -8.25
N ASN A 729 9.41 -5.56 -9.49
CA ASN A 729 9.22 -6.61 -10.49
C ASN A 729 10.55 -7.26 -10.94
N ARG A 730 11.56 -7.29 -10.07
CA ARG A 730 12.82 -8.04 -10.30
C ARG A 730 12.59 -9.42 -10.93
N GLY A 731 13.33 -9.79 -11.96
CA GLY A 731 13.23 -11.12 -12.60
C GLY A 731 12.02 -11.32 -13.52
N HIS A 732 11.01 -10.43 -13.52
CA HIS A 732 9.91 -10.49 -14.49
C HIS A 732 10.26 -9.80 -15.81
N PHE A 733 11.19 -8.87 -15.80
CA PHE A 733 11.73 -8.20 -16.99
C PHE A 733 13.15 -7.71 -16.68
N PHE A 734 13.92 -7.40 -17.73
CA PHE A 734 15.22 -6.74 -17.59
C PHE A 734 15.25 -5.41 -18.31
N VAL A 735 16.21 -4.56 -17.93
CA VAL A 735 16.39 -3.23 -18.51
C VAL A 735 17.79 -3.17 -19.08
N PHE A 736 17.90 -2.87 -20.37
CA PHE A 736 19.15 -2.60 -21.05
C PHE A 736 19.21 -1.12 -21.39
N VAL A 737 20.30 -0.45 -21.02
CA VAL A 737 20.52 0.97 -21.32
C VAL A 737 21.70 1.11 -22.27
N ALA A 738 21.58 1.92 -23.31
CA ALA A 738 22.65 2.14 -24.28
C ALA A 738 23.03 3.63 -24.40
N GLY A 739 24.30 3.90 -24.70
CA GLY A 739 24.75 5.27 -24.97
C GLY A 739 26.26 5.44 -25.16
N TYR A 740 26.69 6.69 -25.35
CA TYR A 740 28.09 7.06 -25.53
C TYR A 740 28.90 6.93 -24.24
N PRO A 741 30.22 6.62 -24.32
CA PRO A 741 31.09 6.44 -23.15
C PRO A 741 30.99 7.53 -22.09
N ASP A 742 31.33 8.77 -22.45
CA ASP A 742 31.37 9.89 -21.49
C ASP A 742 29.98 10.18 -20.89
N ASN A 743 28.93 10.06 -21.70
CA ASN A 743 27.57 10.40 -21.30
C ASN A 743 26.95 9.33 -20.40
N MET A 744 27.23 8.06 -20.66
CA MET A 744 26.75 6.95 -19.83
C MET A 744 27.44 6.93 -18.46
N GLU A 745 28.70 7.35 -18.38
CA GLU A 745 29.36 7.50 -17.08
C GLU A 745 28.67 8.57 -16.21
N ALA A 746 28.29 9.70 -16.81
CA ALA A 746 27.52 10.74 -16.13
C ALA A 746 26.12 10.24 -15.74
N PHE A 747 25.43 9.53 -16.64
CA PHE A 747 24.11 8.94 -16.39
C PHE A 747 24.10 7.98 -15.20
N LEU A 748 25.04 7.02 -15.17
CA LEU A 748 25.12 6.04 -14.08
C LEU A 748 25.43 6.70 -12.73
N LYS A 749 26.20 7.79 -12.74
CA LYS A 749 26.53 8.58 -11.53
C LYS A 749 25.43 9.55 -11.09
N ALA A 750 24.44 9.83 -11.94
CA ALA A 750 23.38 10.80 -11.65
C ALA A 750 22.46 10.33 -10.50
N ASN A 751 22.27 9.01 -10.36
CA ASN A 751 21.48 8.43 -9.29
C ASN A 751 22.17 7.16 -8.74
N PRO A 752 22.40 7.04 -7.42
CA PRO A 752 23.00 5.84 -6.81
C PRO A 752 22.26 4.54 -7.14
N GLY A 753 20.94 4.59 -7.33
CA GLY A 753 20.11 3.45 -7.73
C GLY A 753 20.44 2.93 -9.14
N LEU A 754 20.89 3.79 -10.05
CA LEU A 754 21.37 3.38 -11.38
C LEU A 754 22.71 2.64 -11.26
N SER A 755 23.66 3.22 -10.53
CA SER A 755 24.98 2.59 -10.31
C SER A 755 24.89 1.21 -9.63
N SER A 756 23.95 1.03 -8.70
CA SER A 756 23.81 -0.24 -7.98
C SER A 756 23.08 -1.32 -8.78
N ARG A 757 22.18 -0.95 -9.70
CA ARG A 757 21.37 -1.90 -10.47
C ARG A 757 21.92 -2.20 -11.86
N PHE A 758 22.76 -1.33 -12.42
CA PHE A 758 23.46 -1.50 -13.72
C PHE A 758 24.97 -1.70 -13.52
N ASP A 759 25.34 -2.74 -12.78
CA ASP A 759 26.74 -3.11 -12.54
C ASP A 759 27.36 -3.92 -13.71
N LYS A 760 26.53 -4.64 -14.51
CA LYS A 760 26.97 -5.31 -15.74
C LYS A 760 27.12 -4.29 -16.87
N ILE A 761 28.38 -3.94 -17.17
CA ILE A 761 28.74 -2.96 -18.20
C ILE A 761 29.45 -3.66 -19.36
N LEU A 762 28.83 -3.65 -20.54
CA LEU A 762 29.42 -4.10 -21.79
C LEU A 762 30.00 -2.89 -22.55
N LYS A 763 31.33 -2.85 -22.68
CA LYS A 763 32.05 -1.77 -23.36
C LYS A 763 32.35 -2.14 -24.82
N PHE A 764 31.71 -1.44 -25.74
CA PHE A 764 31.87 -1.59 -27.18
C PHE A 764 32.95 -0.63 -27.67
N GLU A 765 34.13 -1.19 -27.94
CA GLU A 765 35.25 -0.47 -28.55
C GLU A 765 34.98 -0.20 -30.03
N ASP A 766 35.62 0.83 -30.59
CA ASP A 766 35.57 1.08 -32.03
C ASP A 766 36.17 -0.11 -32.79
N TYR A 767 35.58 -0.46 -33.92
CA TYR A 767 36.13 -1.49 -34.80
C TYR A 767 37.51 -1.07 -35.30
N ASN A 768 38.46 -2.01 -35.28
CA ASN A 768 39.75 -1.80 -35.91
C ASN A 768 39.60 -1.72 -37.45
N PRO A 769 40.59 -1.19 -38.18
CA PRO A 769 40.50 -1.05 -39.63
C PRO A 769 40.18 -2.37 -40.36
N GLU A 770 40.74 -3.47 -39.89
CA GLU A 770 40.53 -4.80 -40.47
C GLU A 770 39.07 -5.24 -40.33
N ASP A 771 38.45 -5.00 -39.17
CA ASP A 771 37.04 -5.27 -38.91
C ASP A 771 36.14 -4.37 -39.74
N LEU A 772 36.44 -3.07 -39.86
CA LEU A 772 35.69 -2.13 -40.72
C LEU A 772 35.71 -2.58 -42.19
N TYR A 773 36.89 -2.99 -42.67
CA TYR A 773 37.06 -3.53 -44.02
C TYR A 773 36.26 -4.81 -44.23
N ARG A 774 36.33 -5.76 -43.28
CA ARG A 774 35.55 -7.01 -43.33
C ARG A 774 34.04 -6.75 -43.35
N ILE A 775 33.57 -5.80 -42.53
CA ILE A 775 32.15 -5.39 -42.52
C ILE A 775 31.76 -4.82 -43.89
N ALA A 776 32.60 -3.99 -44.51
CA ALA A 776 32.34 -3.43 -45.84
C ALA A 776 32.23 -4.53 -46.90
N MET A 777 33.20 -5.47 -46.91
CA MET A 777 33.20 -6.58 -47.87
C MET A 777 31.98 -7.48 -47.69
N GLN A 778 31.59 -7.78 -46.46
CA GLN A 778 30.36 -8.53 -46.17
C GLN A 778 29.11 -7.80 -46.71
N MET A 779 29.01 -6.48 -46.54
CA MET A 779 27.88 -5.71 -47.07
C MET A 779 27.84 -5.71 -48.60
N PHE A 780 28.98 -5.62 -49.28
CA PHE A 780 29.03 -5.74 -50.74
C PHE A 780 28.61 -7.14 -51.21
N GLU A 781 29.07 -8.18 -50.54
CA GLU A 781 28.71 -9.57 -50.82
C GLU A 781 27.20 -9.82 -50.66
N GLU A 782 26.59 -9.33 -49.56
CA GLU A 782 25.15 -9.40 -49.32
C GLU A 782 24.33 -8.69 -50.41
N MET A 783 24.89 -7.64 -51.03
CA MET A 783 24.29 -6.91 -52.14
C MET A 783 24.64 -7.49 -53.53
N GLY A 784 25.39 -8.60 -53.57
CA GLY A 784 25.79 -9.28 -54.81
C GLY A 784 26.85 -8.53 -55.62
N VAL A 785 27.58 -7.59 -55.00
CA VAL A 785 28.60 -6.75 -55.62
C VAL A 785 30.00 -7.33 -55.36
N VAL A 786 30.77 -7.52 -56.43
CA VAL A 786 32.17 -7.96 -56.35
C VAL A 786 33.08 -6.74 -56.46
N VAL A 787 33.92 -6.51 -55.45
CA VAL A 787 34.84 -5.37 -55.41
C VAL A 787 36.16 -5.74 -56.10
N ALA A 788 36.59 -4.97 -57.10
CA ALA A 788 37.85 -5.19 -57.81
C ALA A 788 39.08 -5.00 -56.90
N PRO A 789 40.22 -5.68 -57.14
CA PRO A 789 41.39 -5.64 -56.27
C PRO A 789 41.90 -4.22 -55.95
N GLU A 790 41.91 -3.32 -56.94
CA GLU A 790 42.37 -1.94 -56.79
C GLU A 790 41.41 -1.12 -55.90
N ALA A 791 40.10 -1.36 -56.03
CA ALA A 791 39.09 -0.74 -55.18
C ALA A 791 39.15 -1.28 -53.74
N GLN A 792 39.43 -2.57 -53.57
CA GLN A 792 39.66 -3.18 -52.25
C GLN A 792 40.85 -2.54 -51.54
N GLU A 793 41.99 -2.39 -52.24
CA GLU A 793 43.19 -1.75 -51.68
C GLU A 793 42.94 -0.29 -51.27
N HIS A 794 42.19 0.44 -52.09
CA HIS A 794 41.81 1.83 -51.78
C HIS A 794 40.91 1.92 -50.54
N LEU A 795 39.90 1.05 -50.44
CA LEU A 795 39.01 0.98 -49.28
C LEU A 795 39.75 0.60 -47.99
N ASP A 796 40.67 -0.38 -48.02
CA ASP A 796 41.49 -0.76 -46.86
C ASP A 796 42.34 0.43 -46.36
N LYS A 797 43.04 1.11 -47.27
CA LYS A 797 43.80 2.33 -46.94
C LYS A 797 42.90 3.42 -46.36
N TYR A 798 41.69 3.57 -46.91
CA TYR A 798 40.74 4.57 -46.47
C TYR A 798 40.18 4.26 -45.06
N PHE A 799 39.88 3.00 -44.74
CA PHE A 799 39.46 2.63 -43.38
C PHE A 799 40.59 2.82 -42.35
N LYS A 800 41.84 2.51 -42.70
CA LYS A 800 43.02 2.81 -41.86
C LYS A 800 43.17 4.31 -41.62
N PHE A 801 42.95 5.13 -42.66
CA PHE A 801 42.94 6.58 -42.55
C PHE A 801 41.82 7.06 -41.61
N LEU A 802 40.57 6.63 -41.82
CA LEU A 802 39.44 7.00 -40.98
C LEU A 802 39.68 6.64 -39.51
N TYR A 803 40.17 5.42 -39.23
CA TYR A 803 40.45 4.99 -37.87
C TYR A 803 41.54 5.86 -37.22
N ARG A 804 42.61 6.22 -37.95
CA ARG A 804 43.70 7.04 -37.42
C ARG A 804 43.27 8.47 -37.06
N TYR A 805 42.35 9.05 -37.84
CA TYR A 805 41.88 10.44 -37.68
C TYR A 805 40.48 10.53 -37.06
N ARG A 806 39.95 9.44 -36.52
CA ARG A 806 38.62 9.40 -35.92
C ARG A 806 38.51 10.32 -34.71
N ASP A 807 37.33 10.89 -34.52
CA ASP A 807 36.97 11.61 -33.32
C ASP A 807 36.31 10.68 -32.29
N LYS A 808 35.87 11.25 -31.17
CA LYS A 808 35.19 10.51 -30.10
C LYS A 808 33.75 10.10 -30.43
N TYR A 809 33.22 10.47 -31.59
CA TYR A 809 31.86 10.16 -32.04
C TYR A 809 31.87 9.30 -33.32
N PHE A 810 32.97 8.59 -33.56
CA PHE A 810 33.17 7.78 -34.76
C PHE A 810 32.03 6.79 -35.02
N GLY A 811 31.46 6.83 -36.23
CA GLY A 811 30.24 6.09 -36.58
C GLY A 811 30.42 4.60 -36.87
N ASN A 812 31.65 4.06 -36.87
CA ASN A 812 31.93 2.63 -37.01
C ASN A 812 31.16 1.97 -38.18
N ALA A 813 30.42 0.88 -37.97
CA ALA A 813 29.67 0.19 -39.04
C ALA A 813 28.59 1.07 -39.68
N ARG A 814 28.11 2.13 -39.00
CA ARG A 814 27.21 3.14 -39.60
C ARG A 814 27.94 3.95 -40.66
N THR A 815 29.20 4.34 -40.40
CA THR A 815 30.07 4.99 -41.39
C THR A 815 30.37 4.05 -42.54
N VAL A 816 30.68 2.77 -42.26
CA VAL A 816 30.90 1.76 -43.32
C VAL A 816 29.67 1.62 -44.21
N ARG A 817 28.48 1.52 -43.64
CA ARG A 817 27.23 1.45 -44.40
C ARG A 817 27.00 2.66 -45.30
N GLN A 818 27.31 3.86 -44.81
CA GLN A 818 27.24 5.09 -45.61
C GLN A 818 28.22 5.06 -46.78
N LEU A 819 29.45 4.60 -46.56
CA LEU A 819 30.47 4.48 -47.60
C LEU A 819 30.11 3.42 -48.63
N VAL A 820 29.60 2.27 -48.21
CA VAL A 820 29.10 1.22 -49.11
C VAL A 820 27.96 1.76 -49.97
N ALA A 821 27.00 2.45 -49.37
CA ALA A 821 25.89 3.06 -50.11
C ALA A 821 26.36 4.10 -51.13
N GLU A 822 27.34 4.94 -50.78
CA GLU A 822 27.90 5.94 -51.70
C GLU A 822 28.70 5.27 -52.84
N ALA A 823 29.49 4.24 -52.53
CA ALA A 823 30.24 3.48 -53.54
C ALA A 823 29.29 2.80 -54.55
N ILE A 824 28.17 2.24 -54.07
CA ILE A 824 27.14 1.63 -54.93
C ILE A 824 26.40 2.69 -55.74
N LYS A 825 26.11 3.86 -55.14
CA LYS A 825 25.54 4.98 -55.87
C LYS A 825 26.47 5.43 -57.01
N ASN A 826 27.78 5.53 -56.76
CA ASN A 826 28.77 5.89 -57.76
C ASN A 826 28.85 4.83 -58.88
N GLN A 827 28.84 3.55 -58.52
CA GLN A 827 28.73 2.44 -59.48
C GLN A 827 27.47 2.56 -60.33
N ASN A 828 26.30 2.81 -59.73
CA ASN A 828 25.05 2.97 -60.44
C ASN A 828 25.06 4.17 -61.40
N LEU A 829 25.66 5.30 -60.99
CA LEU A 829 25.82 6.48 -61.83
C LEU A 829 26.75 6.21 -63.02
N ARG A 830 27.87 5.50 -62.79
CA ARG A 830 28.77 5.05 -63.85
C ARG A 830 28.05 4.16 -64.86
N LEU A 831 27.30 3.15 -64.38
CA LEU A 831 26.53 2.25 -65.24
C LEU A 831 25.40 2.98 -65.98
N ALA A 832 24.76 3.96 -65.35
CA ALA A 832 23.71 4.77 -65.97
C ALA A 832 24.22 5.72 -67.06
N ALA A 833 25.51 6.10 -67.03
CA ALA A 833 26.13 6.95 -68.05
C ALA A 833 26.49 6.20 -69.34
N LEU A 834 26.51 4.86 -69.32
CA LEU A 834 26.81 4.02 -70.49
C LEU A 834 25.61 3.90 -71.42
N THR A 835 25.85 3.76 -72.72
CA THR A 835 24.82 3.43 -73.71
C THR A 835 24.32 1.98 -73.53
N PRO A 836 23.12 1.62 -74.03
CA PRO A 836 22.61 0.24 -73.91
C PRO A 836 23.55 -0.83 -74.47
N GLU A 837 24.25 -0.54 -75.58
CA GLU A 837 25.22 -1.44 -76.23
C GLU A 837 26.51 -1.63 -75.40
N GLU A 838 26.93 -0.60 -74.67
CA GLU A 838 28.09 -0.65 -73.77
C GLU A 838 27.77 -1.38 -72.45
N ARG A 839 26.50 -1.34 -72.00
CA ARG A 839 26.06 -2.06 -70.79
C ARG A 839 26.00 -3.57 -70.96
N GLU A 840 25.70 -4.08 -72.16
CA GLU A 840 25.69 -5.53 -72.43
C GLU A 840 27.09 -6.16 -72.34
N ASN A 841 28.15 -5.37 -72.50
CA ASN A 841 29.53 -5.85 -72.54
C ASN A 841 30.30 -5.70 -71.22
N ILE A 842 29.64 -5.23 -70.14
CA ILE A 842 30.28 -4.97 -68.85
C ILE A 842 29.59 -5.78 -67.75
N THR A 843 30.39 -6.39 -66.88
CA THR A 843 29.89 -7.08 -65.69
C THR A 843 29.29 -6.06 -64.72
N SER A 844 27.97 -5.94 -64.71
CA SER A 844 27.23 -4.91 -63.96
C SER A 844 27.30 -5.04 -62.45
N ASN A 845 27.87 -6.14 -61.93
CA ASN A 845 28.02 -6.39 -60.49
C ASN A 845 29.43 -6.09 -59.95
N VAL A 846 30.34 -5.54 -60.77
CA VAL A 846 31.72 -5.24 -60.33
C VAL A 846 31.88 -3.77 -59.96
N LEU A 847 32.42 -3.53 -58.77
CA LEU A 847 32.75 -2.21 -58.23
C LEU A 847 34.24 -1.92 -58.45
N VAL A 848 34.55 -0.88 -59.22
CA VAL A 848 35.92 -0.55 -59.67
C VAL A 848 36.49 0.64 -58.93
N LEU A 849 37.79 0.93 -59.12
CA LEU A 849 38.49 2.01 -58.41
C LEU A 849 37.80 3.37 -58.57
N ASP A 850 37.30 3.69 -59.76
CA ASP A 850 36.60 4.96 -60.04
C ASP A 850 35.36 5.16 -59.16
N ASP A 851 34.70 4.07 -58.75
CA ASP A 851 33.47 4.13 -57.92
C ASP A 851 33.78 4.55 -56.47
N VAL A 852 35.04 4.40 -56.02
CA VAL A 852 35.52 4.72 -54.66
C VAL A 852 36.57 5.84 -54.64
N ALA A 853 36.96 6.36 -55.80
CA ALA A 853 38.01 7.38 -55.94
C ALA A 853 37.68 8.70 -55.21
N GLU A 854 36.40 8.98 -54.97
CA GLU A 854 35.93 10.14 -54.20
C GLU A 854 36.33 10.08 -52.71
N PHE A 855 36.62 8.89 -52.18
CA PHE A 855 37.07 8.71 -50.80
C PHE A 855 38.54 9.14 -50.64
N LYS A 856 38.76 10.45 -50.58
CA LYS A 856 40.09 11.07 -50.47
C LYS A 856 40.63 10.98 -49.05
N MET A 857 41.92 10.65 -48.94
CA MET A 857 42.67 10.61 -47.68
C MET A 857 43.27 11.99 -47.35
N ASP A 858 42.44 13.04 -47.40
CA ASP A 858 42.84 14.42 -47.11
C ASP A 858 42.24 14.88 -45.77
N SER A 859 43.06 15.54 -44.95
CA SER A 859 42.64 16.09 -43.66
C SER A 859 41.99 17.48 -43.76
N SER A 860 42.04 18.13 -44.92
CA SER A 860 41.54 19.49 -45.15
C SER A 860 40.02 19.65 -44.94
N GLY A 861 39.25 18.55 -44.99
CA GLY A 861 37.80 18.52 -44.77
C GLY A 861 37.35 18.29 -43.32
N PHE A 862 38.25 17.99 -42.38
CA PHE A 862 37.88 17.85 -40.96
C PHE A 862 37.74 19.23 -40.31
N ILE A 863 36.51 19.64 -39.99
CA ILE A 863 36.17 20.97 -39.45
C ILE A 863 36.86 21.29 -38.10
N PHE A 864 37.42 20.28 -37.40
CA PHE A 864 38.10 20.47 -36.11
C PHE A 864 39.59 20.14 -36.18
N ASN A 865 40.38 21.11 -36.66
CA ASN A 865 41.82 21.12 -36.45
C ASN A 865 42.13 21.36 -34.96
N LYS A 866 42.76 20.39 -34.29
CA LYS A 866 43.36 20.59 -32.95
C LYS A 866 44.40 21.70 -33.02
N ARG A 867 44.06 22.91 -32.53
CA ARG A 867 45.09 23.87 -32.09
C ARG A 867 45.75 23.27 -30.84
N GLY A 868 46.95 22.73 -30.99
CA GLY A 868 47.80 22.38 -29.86
C GLY A 868 48.08 23.65 -29.04
N ILE A 869 47.68 23.63 -27.76
CA ILE A 869 48.04 24.66 -26.80
C ILE A 869 49.55 24.52 -26.58
N GLY A 870 50.33 25.45 -27.15
CA GLY A 870 51.77 25.54 -26.93
C GLY A 870 52.06 26.03 -25.52
N PHE A 871 52.69 25.20 -24.70
CA PHE A 871 53.38 25.67 -23.50
C PHE A 871 54.71 26.28 -23.94
N ARG A 872 54.81 27.63 -23.92
CA ARG A 872 56.09 28.32 -23.83
C ARG A 872 56.63 28.08 -22.41
N ARG A 873 57.69 27.29 -22.30
CA ARG A 873 58.61 27.37 -21.15
C ARG A 873 59.45 28.63 -21.33
N SER A 874 59.31 29.57 -20.42
CA SER A 874 60.28 30.61 -20.15
C SER A 874 61.20 30.09 -19.05
N ASP A 875 62.46 29.81 -19.40
CA ASP A 875 63.63 29.93 -18.52
C ASP A 875 64.83 30.22 -19.45
N ASP A 876 65.45 31.37 -19.18
CA ASP A 876 66.65 32.02 -19.77
C ASP A 876 66.71 32.39 -21.26
#